data_AF-A0AAV5ICX8-F1
#
_entry.id   AF-A0AAV5ICX8-F1
#
_cell.length_a   1.000
_cell.length_b   1.000
_cell.length_c   1.000
_cell.angle_alpha   90.00
_cell.angle_beta   90.00
_cell.angle_gamma   90.00
#
_symmetry.space_group_name_H-M   'P 1'
#
loop_
_entity.id
_entity.type
_entity.pdbx_description
1 polymer ?
#
loop_
_entity_poly.entity_id
_entity_poly.type
_entity_poly.pdbx_seq_one_letter_code
_entity_poly.pdbx_strand_id
1 'polypeptide(L)'
;MSKFVNAFRELAAYKELLRTQVEHVLVDRVMHFMNVDLQDVKESRQRFNQSMAAYDQAREKFVSLKKSTRGDIVAELEEDLQNSKSAFERSRFNLVNVLMNVEAKKKYEFLESISAIMDAHLRYFKLGYDLLSQMEPFIHQVLTYAQQSKELASIEQDKLEKRIQEFRTQAELDSLQASSDLEPSTNADGIHITGLSCYKDIEALMQSTASGEVQTIKQGYLLKRSSSLRGELKRRFFVLDSQGTLHYYRNKGTKSMGSSHHHTGSADQHSGVFSRFRTRHSRSSSFNEENLGCHTLDLQTAAIKMDAEDTDLRLCFRIISPLKTYTLQAENRADRMDWVNKITGVITSLLNSHLLQQPHFRRKCLENDDSAYSASSDVRSLDGHNNSLENDTVVSAAEPVSVVLQQIAGNDTCAECGAPGPDWASLNLGILLCIECSGVHRNLGVHISKVRSLTLDVKVWEPAIMELFGTLGNAYCNSIWEGVLLEDERVDKPEIVSASITKPCSNDSIYNKEKYIHAKYVDKALIIRDATQSGTLPGATNIWQAVKAHNLREVYRLIVVSDITIVNVTFDDVIGVDLHHHIVDVQDSLLEGEKREKAEYDPAVCQRINDNNEPGNCLQGCSLLHLACHCGNSVMLELLLQFGADINMRDSHGQTPLHHCIAMGNNLLAKFLLRRGANPSIKDNGGLSALERAMEKGAITDEELFIMLAEC
;
A
#
# COMPACT_ATOMS: atom_id res chain seq x y z
N MET A 1 -1.60 12.95 11.36
CA MET A 1 -1.43 11.78 12.26
C MET A 1 0.03 11.46 12.57
N SER A 2 0.93 11.28 11.59
CA SER A 2 2.35 10.95 11.81
C SER A 2 3.05 11.83 12.86
N LYS A 3 2.90 13.17 12.78
CA LYS A 3 3.48 14.12 13.75
C LYS A 3 3.11 13.80 15.21
N PHE A 4 1.86 13.43 15.48
CA PHE A 4 1.41 13.04 16.82
C PHE A 4 2.06 11.73 17.29
N VAL A 5 2.21 10.76 16.39
CA VAL A 5 2.89 9.47 16.71
C VAL A 5 4.36 9.72 17.07
N ASN A 6 5.04 10.62 16.36
CA ASN A 6 6.42 11.00 16.66
C ASN A 6 6.51 11.72 18.01
N ALA A 7 5.67 12.73 18.25
CA ALA A 7 5.64 13.46 19.52
C ALA A 7 5.34 12.55 20.73
N PHE A 8 4.44 11.57 20.60
CA PHE A 8 4.22 10.58 21.66
C PHE A 8 5.43 9.64 21.87
N ARG A 9 6.17 9.30 20.81
CA ARG A 9 7.39 8.49 20.89
C ARG A 9 8.53 9.26 21.57
N GLU A 10 8.68 10.55 21.28
CA GLU A 10 9.63 11.45 21.95
C GLU A 10 9.28 11.67 23.43
N LEU A 11 8.00 11.91 23.75
CA LEU A 11 7.55 12.04 25.15
C LEU A 11 7.79 10.77 25.96
N ALA A 12 7.64 9.59 25.34
CA ALA A 12 8.01 8.31 25.96
C ALA A 12 9.52 8.20 26.21
N ALA A 13 10.37 8.66 25.27
CA ALA A 13 11.81 8.71 25.46
C ALA A 13 12.23 9.67 26.59
N TYR A 14 11.60 10.84 26.71
CA TYR A 14 11.86 11.78 27.83
C TYR A 14 11.48 11.17 29.18
N LYS A 15 10.36 10.44 29.25
CA LYS A 15 9.94 9.72 30.46
C LYS A 15 10.95 8.61 30.83
N GLU A 16 11.47 7.91 29.84
CA GLU A 16 12.45 6.84 30.04
C GLU A 16 13.82 7.37 30.51
N LEU A 17 14.24 8.52 29.98
CA LEU A 17 15.40 9.26 30.47
C LEU A 17 15.23 9.70 31.92
N LEU A 18 14.07 10.25 32.28
CA LEU A 18 13.74 10.62 33.66
C LEU A 18 13.82 9.40 34.60
N ARG A 19 13.24 8.27 34.19
CA ARG A 19 13.28 7.00 34.95
C ARG A 19 14.72 6.58 35.22
N THR A 20 15.53 6.49 34.17
CA THR A 20 16.95 6.08 34.26
C THR A 20 17.76 7.00 35.17
N GLN A 21 17.54 8.33 35.07
CA GLN A 21 18.22 9.30 35.93
C GLN A 21 17.79 9.17 37.40
N VAL A 22 16.50 8.97 37.69
CA VAL A 22 16.01 8.78 39.06
C VAL A 22 16.50 7.46 39.65
N GLU A 23 16.53 6.37 38.86
CA GLU A 23 17.08 5.07 39.27
C GLU A 23 18.56 5.22 39.68
N HIS A 24 19.42 5.78 38.81
CA HIS A 24 20.85 5.96 39.11
C HIS A 24 21.13 6.95 40.26
N VAL A 25 20.39 8.06 40.33
CA VAL A 25 20.60 9.10 41.37
C VAL A 25 20.11 8.65 42.74
N LEU A 26 19.00 7.91 42.83
CA LEU A 26 18.40 7.51 44.11
C LEU A 26 18.73 6.08 44.50
N VAL A 27 18.46 5.11 43.61
CA VAL A 27 18.49 3.68 43.96
C VAL A 27 19.93 3.25 44.17
N ASP A 28 20.84 3.55 43.24
CA ASP A 28 22.24 3.12 43.36
C ASP A 28 22.93 3.77 44.57
N ARG A 29 22.68 5.07 44.84
CA ARG A 29 23.22 5.76 46.02
C ARG A 29 22.70 5.18 47.33
N VAL A 30 21.39 4.95 47.45
CA VAL A 30 20.78 4.35 48.65
C VAL A 30 21.25 2.89 48.84
N MET A 31 21.35 2.12 47.76
CA MET A 31 21.86 0.74 47.79
C MET A 31 23.33 0.68 48.17
N HIS A 32 24.17 1.62 47.71
CA HIS A 32 25.56 1.72 48.13
C HIS A 32 25.67 2.03 49.63
N PHE A 33 24.93 3.04 50.12
CA PHE A 33 24.89 3.39 51.54
C PHE A 33 24.42 2.22 52.42
N MET A 34 23.39 1.49 51.99
CA MET A 34 22.86 0.35 52.73
C MET A 34 23.78 -0.88 52.75
N ASN A 35 24.42 -1.21 51.62
CA ASN A 35 25.18 -2.45 51.48
C ASN A 35 26.68 -2.29 51.80
N VAL A 36 27.23 -1.08 51.72
CA VAL A 36 28.64 -0.77 51.99
C VAL A 36 28.77 -0.01 53.30
N ASP A 37 28.35 1.27 53.34
CA ASP A 37 28.59 2.14 54.50
C ASP A 37 27.99 1.60 55.83
N LEU A 38 26.74 1.12 55.81
CA LEU A 38 26.13 0.53 57.01
C LEU A 38 26.71 -0.84 57.38
N GLN A 39 27.23 -1.61 56.40
CA GLN A 39 27.88 -2.89 56.65
C GLN A 39 29.27 -2.68 57.29
N ASP A 40 30.04 -1.69 56.83
CA ASP A 40 31.32 -1.30 57.43
C ASP A 40 31.16 -0.84 58.90
N VAL A 41 30.10 -0.10 59.22
CA VAL A 41 29.73 0.24 60.61
C VAL A 41 29.47 -1.04 61.42
N LYS A 42 28.68 -1.97 60.87
CA LYS A 42 28.29 -3.21 61.56
C LYS A 42 29.51 -4.10 61.86
N GLU A 43 30.40 -4.27 60.90
CA GLU A 43 31.63 -5.03 61.10
C GLU A 43 32.61 -4.34 62.06
N SER A 44 32.78 -3.02 61.93
CA SER A 44 33.61 -2.24 62.86
C SER A 44 33.10 -2.34 64.30
N ARG A 45 31.77 -2.35 64.49
CA ARG A 45 31.13 -2.57 65.79
C ARG A 45 31.32 -4.00 66.31
N GLN A 46 31.27 -4.99 65.43
CA GLN A 46 31.57 -6.38 65.79
C GLN A 46 33.03 -6.55 66.25
N ARG A 47 33.98 -5.99 65.50
CA ARG A 47 35.41 -5.98 65.86
C ARG A 47 35.66 -5.26 67.19
N PHE A 48 35.00 -4.12 67.42
CA PHE A 48 35.03 -3.42 68.70
C PHE A 48 34.53 -4.31 69.86
N ASN A 49 33.34 -4.91 69.74
CA ASN A 49 32.79 -5.79 70.79
C ASN A 49 33.71 -6.99 71.08
N GLN A 50 34.32 -7.59 70.06
CA GLN A 50 35.29 -8.68 70.22
C GLN A 50 36.55 -8.21 70.99
N SER A 51 37.11 -7.06 70.60
CA SER A 51 38.29 -6.48 71.28
C SER A 51 38.00 -6.06 72.73
N MET A 52 36.78 -5.59 73.01
CA MET A 52 36.31 -5.25 74.35
C MET A 52 36.25 -6.50 75.25
N ALA A 53 35.60 -7.57 74.78
CA ALA A 53 35.52 -8.82 75.51
C ALA A 53 36.91 -9.45 75.78
N ALA A 54 37.83 -9.38 74.81
CA ALA A 54 39.20 -9.84 74.99
C ALA A 54 39.96 -9.02 76.05
N TYR A 55 39.83 -7.69 76.03
CA TYR A 55 40.45 -6.81 77.03
C TYR A 55 39.84 -6.99 78.44
N ASP A 56 38.52 -7.16 78.54
CA ASP A 56 37.86 -7.48 79.82
C ASP A 56 38.37 -8.82 80.39
N GLN A 57 38.52 -9.84 79.55
CA GLN A 57 39.06 -11.15 79.95
C GLN A 57 40.54 -11.07 80.39
N ALA A 58 41.39 -10.36 79.63
CA ALA A 58 42.80 -10.16 80.00
C ALA A 58 42.93 -9.39 81.31
N ARG A 59 42.11 -8.36 81.53
CA ARG A 59 42.05 -7.59 82.77
C ARG A 59 41.60 -8.44 83.96
N GLU A 60 40.58 -9.29 83.79
CA GLU A 60 40.12 -10.18 84.87
C GLU A 60 41.21 -11.18 85.26
N LYS A 61 41.87 -11.83 84.28
CA LYS A 61 43.03 -12.71 84.53
C LYS A 61 44.11 -11.98 85.33
N PHE A 62 44.53 -10.80 84.89
CA PHE A 62 45.59 -10.02 85.53
C PHE A 62 45.21 -9.57 86.96
N VAL A 63 43.98 -9.10 87.18
CA VAL A 63 43.50 -8.67 88.51
C VAL A 63 43.34 -9.86 89.48
N SER A 64 43.12 -11.07 88.97
CA SER A 64 43.01 -12.29 89.79
C SER A 64 44.36 -12.79 90.36
N LEU A 65 45.48 -12.21 89.95
CA LEU A 65 46.82 -12.66 90.33
C LEU A 65 47.11 -12.47 91.83
N LYS A 66 47.64 -13.52 92.46
CA LYS A 66 48.10 -13.47 93.86
C LYS A 66 49.48 -12.83 93.93
N LYS A 67 49.77 -12.12 95.02
CA LYS A 67 51.09 -11.50 95.29
C LYS A 67 52.26 -12.50 95.36
N SER A 68 51.98 -13.80 95.43
CA SER A 68 52.97 -14.90 95.43
C SER A 68 53.17 -15.56 94.05
N THR A 69 52.61 -15.00 92.97
CA THR A 69 52.74 -15.55 91.62
C THR A 69 54.16 -15.30 91.08
N ARG A 70 54.67 -16.22 90.26
CA ARG A 70 56.01 -16.09 89.65
C ARG A 70 56.05 -14.90 88.68
N GLY A 71 57.17 -14.18 88.65
CA GLY A 71 57.32 -12.95 87.86
C GLY A 71 57.31 -13.15 86.33
N ASP A 72 57.64 -14.35 85.84
CA ASP A 72 57.53 -14.72 84.42
C ASP A 72 56.06 -14.74 83.97
N ILE A 73 55.18 -15.41 84.73
CA ILE A 73 53.74 -15.46 84.47
C ILE A 73 53.09 -14.07 84.59
N VAL A 74 53.59 -13.22 85.50
CA VAL A 74 53.10 -11.84 85.64
C VAL A 74 53.44 -11.01 84.40
N ALA A 75 54.67 -11.12 83.88
CA ALA A 75 55.10 -10.38 82.69
C ALA A 75 54.32 -10.80 81.43
N GLU A 76 54.06 -12.10 81.24
CA GLU A 76 53.26 -12.62 80.13
C GLU A 76 51.82 -12.06 80.15
N LEU A 77 51.19 -12.02 81.32
CA LEU A 77 49.82 -11.48 81.48
C LEU A 77 49.78 -9.95 81.43
N GLU A 78 50.86 -9.26 81.79
CA GLU A 78 51.01 -7.80 81.61
C GLU A 78 51.12 -7.45 80.11
N GLU A 79 51.85 -8.26 79.34
CA GLU A 79 51.94 -8.13 77.89
C GLU A 79 50.59 -8.41 77.20
N ASP A 80 49.88 -9.49 77.55
CA ASP A 80 48.52 -9.79 77.05
C ASP A 80 47.54 -8.64 77.38
N LEU A 81 47.60 -8.10 78.60
CA LEU A 81 46.78 -6.94 79.00
C LEU A 81 47.08 -5.69 78.16
N GLN A 82 48.36 -5.38 77.91
CA GLN A 82 48.74 -4.21 77.13
C GLN A 82 48.43 -4.38 75.63
N ASN A 83 48.61 -5.58 75.09
CA ASN A 83 48.28 -5.91 73.70
C ASN A 83 46.75 -5.84 73.46
N SER A 84 45.96 -6.49 74.31
CA SER A 84 44.49 -6.44 74.25
C SER A 84 43.94 -5.03 74.45
N LYS A 85 44.50 -4.24 75.36
CA LYS A 85 44.18 -2.80 75.53
C LYS A 85 44.46 -2.01 74.24
N SER A 86 45.61 -2.22 73.60
CA SER A 86 45.94 -1.54 72.34
C SER A 86 44.97 -1.90 71.21
N ALA A 87 44.50 -3.15 71.16
CA ALA A 87 43.54 -3.63 70.17
C ALA A 87 42.13 -3.06 70.42
N PHE A 88 41.70 -2.94 71.68
CA PHE A 88 40.49 -2.26 72.08
C PHE A 88 40.50 -0.77 71.70
N GLU A 89 41.56 -0.04 72.06
CA GLU A 89 41.70 1.39 71.74
C GLU A 89 41.66 1.61 70.22
N ARG A 90 42.42 0.83 69.45
CA ARG A 90 42.44 0.89 67.97
C ARG A 90 41.05 0.61 67.37
N SER A 91 40.35 -0.40 67.87
CA SER A 91 39.01 -0.76 67.39
C SER A 91 37.97 0.30 67.77
N ARG A 92 38.12 0.97 68.93
CA ARG A 92 37.27 2.08 69.35
C ARG A 92 37.42 3.29 68.41
N PHE A 93 38.66 3.69 68.11
CA PHE A 93 38.91 4.81 67.20
C PHE A 93 38.43 4.51 65.77
N ASN A 94 38.62 3.28 65.29
CA ASN A 94 38.08 2.85 63.99
C ASN A 94 36.55 2.94 63.94
N LEU A 95 35.86 2.44 64.98
CA LEU A 95 34.39 2.54 65.06
C LEU A 95 33.90 3.99 65.08
N VAL A 96 34.52 4.86 65.87
CA VAL A 96 34.17 6.30 65.93
C VAL A 96 34.39 6.96 64.57
N ASN A 97 35.49 6.66 63.88
CA ASN A 97 35.79 7.21 62.56
C ASN A 97 34.75 6.81 61.51
N VAL A 98 34.40 5.52 61.43
CA VAL A 98 33.39 5.02 60.48
C VAL A 98 32.00 5.60 60.79
N LEU A 99 31.62 5.68 62.07
CA LEU A 99 30.36 6.33 62.48
C LEU A 99 30.31 7.82 62.09
N MET A 100 31.41 8.56 62.27
CA MET A 100 31.48 9.98 61.91
C MET A 100 31.42 10.20 60.40
N ASN A 101 32.05 9.34 59.60
CA ASN A 101 31.94 9.37 58.14
C ASN A 101 30.50 9.14 57.67
N VAL A 102 29.80 8.16 58.24
CA VAL A 102 28.38 7.89 57.93
C VAL A 102 27.47 9.04 58.38
N GLU A 103 27.73 9.65 59.53
CA GLU A 103 26.97 10.83 59.98
C GLU A 103 27.21 12.06 59.11
N ALA A 104 28.42 12.23 58.56
CA ALA A 104 28.74 13.27 57.59
C ALA A 104 28.02 13.01 56.25
N LYS A 105 28.19 11.82 55.66
CA LYS A 105 27.54 11.39 54.41
C LYS A 105 26.03 11.63 54.42
N LYS A 106 25.35 11.18 55.48
CA LYS A 106 23.90 11.34 55.67
C LYS A 106 23.42 12.80 55.54
N LYS A 107 24.26 13.79 55.89
CA LYS A 107 23.88 15.21 55.89
C LYS A 107 23.82 15.82 54.49
N TYR A 108 24.56 15.30 53.51
CA TYR A 108 24.61 15.87 52.15
C TYR A 108 24.14 14.90 51.05
N GLU A 109 24.47 13.61 51.10
CA GLU A 109 24.20 12.67 49.99
C GLU A 109 22.70 12.56 49.67
N PHE A 110 21.84 12.59 50.68
CA PHE A 110 20.38 12.59 50.50
C PHE A 110 19.85 13.90 49.90
N LEU A 111 20.42 15.04 50.29
CA LEU A 111 20.05 16.37 49.75
C LEU A 111 20.51 16.52 48.29
N GLU A 112 21.71 16.05 47.96
CA GLU A 112 22.18 15.96 46.57
C GLU A 112 21.27 15.06 45.73
N SER A 113 20.88 13.90 46.25
CA SER A 113 20.01 12.96 45.55
C SER A 113 18.64 13.60 45.26
N ILE A 114 18.02 14.26 46.25
CA ILE A 114 16.78 15.03 46.04
C ILE A 114 16.98 16.16 45.02
N SER A 115 18.07 16.93 45.14
CA SER A 115 18.35 18.06 44.24
C SER A 115 18.48 17.60 42.78
N ALA A 116 19.21 16.52 42.54
CA ALA A 116 19.37 15.93 41.21
C ALA A 116 18.06 15.31 40.67
N ILE A 117 17.22 14.71 41.53
CA ILE A 117 15.86 14.26 41.15
C ILE A 117 14.99 15.45 40.73
N MET A 118 15.00 16.55 41.50
CA MET A 118 14.22 17.76 41.18
C MET A 118 14.66 18.40 39.85
N ASP A 119 15.97 18.46 39.61
CA ASP A 119 16.51 18.97 38.34
C ASP A 119 16.20 18.05 37.15
N ALA A 120 16.24 16.72 37.32
CA ALA A 120 15.80 15.77 36.30
C ALA A 120 14.30 15.94 35.95
N HIS A 121 13.45 16.13 36.96
CA HIS A 121 12.02 16.41 36.76
C HIS A 121 11.80 17.75 36.05
N LEU A 122 12.52 18.81 36.44
CA LEU A 122 12.46 20.12 35.80
C LEU A 122 12.82 20.02 34.30
N ARG A 123 13.90 19.28 33.97
CA ARG A 123 14.31 19.03 32.58
C ARG A 123 13.24 18.23 31.81
N TYR A 124 12.67 17.18 32.40
CA TYR A 124 11.58 16.41 31.79
C TYR A 124 10.35 17.28 31.48
N PHE A 125 9.88 18.08 32.44
CA PHE A 125 8.71 18.94 32.24
C PHE A 125 8.97 20.03 31.20
N LYS A 126 10.18 20.60 31.17
CA LYS A 126 10.55 21.60 30.15
C LYS A 126 10.54 20.99 28.73
N LEU A 127 11.21 19.86 28.53
CA LEU A 127 11.24 19.17 27.24
C LEU A 127 9.83 18.74 26.78
N GLY A 128 9.00 18.26 27.71
CA GLY A 128 7.60 17.91 27.43
C GLY A 128 6.74 19.12 27.05
N TYR A 129 6.92 20.26 27.73
CA TYR A 129 6.22 21.51 27.42
C TYR A 129 6.63 22.06 26.04
N ASP A 130 7.93 22.14 25.77
CA ASP A 130 8.46 22.67 24.51
C ASP A 130 7.99 21.84 23.31
N LEU A 131 7.91 20.50 23.46
CA LEU A 131 7.38 19.59 22.43
C LEU A 131 5.85 19.74 22.25
N LEU A 132 5.09 19.87 23.33
CA LEU A 132 3.62 20.02 23.25
C LEU A 132 3.22 21.39 22.69
N SER A 133 3.97 22.46 23.00
CA SER A 133 3.75 23.78 22.40
C SER A 133 3.98 23.76 20.88
N GLN A 134 5.00 23.04 20.39
CA GLN A 134 5.19 22.81 18.95
C GLN A 134 4.06 21.99 18.30
N MET A 135 3.34 21.18 19.08
CA MET A 135 2.18 20.41 18.61
C MET A 135 0.86 21.20 18.59
N GLU A 136 0.77 22.32 19.33
CA GLU A 136 -0.43 23.14 19.47
C GLU A 136 -1.11 23.54 18.14
N PRO A 137 -0.43 24.04 17.09
CA PRO A 137 -1.09 24.36 15.82
C PRO A 137 -1.69 23.12 15.13
N PHE A 138 -1.06 21.95 15.25
CA PHE A 138 -1.58 20.71 14.67
C PHE A 138 -2.78 20.16 15.46
N ILE A 139 -2.83 20.38 16.77
CA ILE A 139 -4.01 20.05 17.61
C ILE A 139 -5.21 20.87 17.13
N HIS A 140 -5.05 22.18 16.97
CA HIS A 140 -6.09 23.07 16.47
C HIS A 140 -6.53 22.69 15.05
N GLN A 141 -5.59 22.40 14.14
CA GLN A 141 -5.91 21.97 12.77
C GLN A 141 -6.76 20.70 12.72
N VAL A 142 -6.44 19.69 13.54
CA VAL A 142 -7.22 18.44 13.64
C VAL A 142 -8.61 18.69 14.22
N LEU A 143 -8.73 19.58 15.22
CA LEU A 143 -10.02 19.95 15.81
C LEU A 143 -10.92 20.66 14.79
N THR A 144 -10.39 21.63 14.04
CA THR A 144 -11.13 22.31 12.96
C THR A 144 -11.59 21.34 11.89
N TYR A 145 -10.71 20.44 11.42
CA TYR A 145 -11.06 19.42 10.44
C TYR A 145 -12.16 18.47 10.96
N ALA A 146 -12.08 18.02 12.21
CA ALA A 146 -13.10 17.16 12.81
C ALA A 146 -14.46 17.87 12.91
N GLN A 147 -14.47 19.17 13.22
CA GLN A 147 -15.70 19.97 13.26
C GLN A 147 -16.31 20.15 11.86
N GLN A 148 -15.51 20.48 10.86
CA GLN A 148 -15.94 20.59 9.45
C GLN A 148 -16.49 19.26 8.92
N SER A 149 -15.78 18.15 9.18
CA SER A 149 -16.21 16.81 8.79
C SER A 149 -17.56 16.42 9.42
N LYS A 150 -17.77 16.79 10.69
CA LYS A 150 -19.06 16.59 11.39
C LYS A 150 -20.19 17.40 10.78
N GLU A 151 -19.95 18.65 10.41
CA GLU A 151 -20.93 19.52 9.76
C GLU A 151 -21.32 18.99 8.37
N LEU A 152 -20.33 18.63 7.55
CA LEU A 152 -20.55 18.00 6.24
C LEU A 152 -21.36 16.70 6.36
N ALA A 153 -21.01 15.82 7.31
CA ALA A 153 -21.75 14.58 7.55
C ALA A 153 -23.22 14.84 7.97
N SER A 154 -23.49 15.89 8.76
CA SER A 154 -24.85 16.30 9.11
C SER A 154 -25.62 16.76 7.86
N ILE A 155 -25.00 17.59 7.00
CA ILE A 155 -25.61 18.08 5.76
C ILE A 155 -25.90 16.92 4.79
N GLU A 156 -25.01 15.93 4.70
CA GLU A 156 -25.24 14.73 3.88
C GLU A 156 -26.36 13.85 4.45
N GLN A 157 -26.41 13.68 5.78
CA GLN A 157 -27.49 12.95 6.45
C GLN A 157 -28.85 13.62 6.23
N ASP A 158 -28.95 14.95 6.37
CA ASP A 158 -30.18 15.71 6.12
C ASP A 158 -30.63 15.61 4.65
N LYS A 159 -29.67 15.66 3.70
CA LYS A 159 -29.94 15.46 2.26
C LYS A 159 -30.41 14.04 1.94
N LEU A 160 -29.90 13.04 2.66
CA LEU A 160 -30.32 11.65 2.52
C LEU A 160 -31.71 11.43 3.12
N GLU A 161 -31.99 11.99 4.30
CA GLU A 161 -33.31 11.90 4.94
C GLU A 161 -34.41 12.55 4.08
N LYS A 162 -34.15 13.73 3.51
CA LYS A 162 -35.06 14.38 2.54
C LYS A 162 -35.35 13.48 1.34
N ARG A 163 -34.32 12.93 0.68
CA ARG A 163 -34.50 12.01 -0.45
C ARG A 163 -35.26 10.73 -0.06
N ILE A 164 -34.99 10.16 1.12
CA ILE A 164 -35.76 8.99 1.62
C ILE A 164 -37.24 9.36 1.81
N GLN A 165 -37.52 10.56 2.32
CA GLN A 165 -38.91 11.01 2.50
C GLN A 165 -39.61 11.31 1.16
N GLU A 166 -38.92 11.93 0.20
CA GLU A 166 -39.39 12.10 -1.18
C GLU A 166 -39.76 10.75 -1.82
N PHE A 167 -38.86 9.75 -1.76
CA PHE A 167 -39.12 8.40 -2.26
C PHE A 167 -40.32 7.71 -1.56
N ARG A 168 -40.50 7.91 -0.25
CA ARG A 168 -41.69 7.40 0.46
C ARG A 168 -42.97 8.06 -0.05
N THR A 169 -43.00 9.39 -0.15
CA THR A 169 -44.18 10.10 -0.66
C THR A 169 -44.50 9.73 -2.11
N GLN A 170 -43.49 9.53 -2.97
CA GLN A 170 -43.72 9.06 -4.33
C GLN A 170 -44.30 7.63 -4.34
N ALA A 171 -43.75 6.71 -3.54
CA ALA A 171 -44.27 5.33 -3.46
C ALA A 171 -45.71 5.27 -2.90
N GLU A 172 -46.07 6.18 -1.98
CA GLU A 172 -47.45 6.33 -1.49
C GLU A 172 -48.39 6.87 -2.59
N LEU A 173 -47.95 7.87 -3.37
CA LEU A 173 -48.69 8.39 -4.53
C LEU A 173 -48.88 7.32 -5.61
N ASP A 174 -47.82 6.59 -5.97
CA ASP A 174 -47.86 5.50 -6.96
C ASP A 174 -48.82 4.38 -6.49
N SER A 175 -48.83 4.05 -5.20
CA SER A 175 -49.76 3.08 -4.62
C SER A 175 -51.21 3.55 -4.64
N LEU A 176 -51.46 4.85 -4.47
CA LEU A 176 -52.80 5.43 -4.58
C LEU A 176 -53.27 5.42 -6.05
N GLN A 177 -52.40 5.80 -6.99
CA GLN A 177 -52.70 5.78 -8.42
C GLN A 177 -52.98 4.36 -8.94
N ALA A 178 -52.20 3.36 -8.50
CA ALA A 178 -52.45 1.96 -8.80
C ALA A 178 -53.77 1.41 -8.19
N SER A 179 -54.33 2.08 -7.18
CA SER A 179 -55.63 1.72 -6.60
C SER A 179 -56.82 2.36 -7.32
N SER A 180 -56.62 3.48 -8.04
CA SER A 180 -57.67 4.12 -8.85
C SER A 180 -57.96 3.44 -10.19
N ASP A 181 -57.04 2.59 -10.69
CA ASP A 181 -57.24 1.80 -11.92
C ASP A 181 -58.17 0.57 -11.73
N LEU A 182 -58.95 0.55 -10.64
CA LEU A 182 -59.80 -0.58 -10.20
C LEU A 182 -61.31 -0.27 -10.26
N GLU A 183 -61.73 0.65 -11.14
CA GLU A 183 -63.13 0.84 -11.55
C GLU A 183 -63.37 0.24 -12.95
N PRO A 184 -64.28 -0.75 -13.12
CA PRO A 184 -64.47 -1.45 -14.38
C PRO A 184 -65.38 -0.66 -15.34
N SER A 185 -64.82 0.19 -16.19
CA SER A 185 -65.56 0.78 -17.31
C SER A 185 -65.88 -0.29 -18.36
N THR A 186 -67.16 -0.63 -18.48
CA THR A 186 -67.68 -1.61 -19.43
C THR A 186 -67.64 -1.11 -20.88
N ASN A 187 -67.21 -1.99 -21.78
CA ASN A 187 -67.51 -2.03 -23.22
C ASN A 187 -67.07 -0.83 -24.10
N ALA A 188 -66.01 -1.03 -24.89
CA ALA A 188 -66.06 -0.88 -26.36
C ALA A 188 -64.85 -1.54 -27.03
N ASP A 189 -65.05 -2.14 -28.21
CA ASP A 189 -63.97 -2.71 -29.02
C ASP A 189 -62.99 -1.65 -29.53
N GLY A 190 -61.70 -1.95 -29.46
CA GLY A 190 -60.64 -1.11 -30.01
C GLY A 190 -59.27 -1.79 -29.88
N ILE A 191 -58.76 -2.35 -30.98
CA ILE A 191 -57.41 -2.91 -31.04
C ILE A 191 -56.40 -1.76 -30.91
N HIS A 192 -55.96 -1.48 -29.69
CA HIS A 192 -55.02 -0.41 -29.43
C HIS A 192 -53.61 -0.79 -29.88
N ILE A 193 -53.13 -0.14 -30.95
CA ILE A 193 -51.81 -0.34 -31.54
C ILE A 193 -50.75 0.37 -30.67
N THR A 194 -50.49 -0.18 -29.49
CA THR A 194 -49.45 0.35 -28.57
C THR A 194 -48.10 -0.36 -28.77
N GLY A 195 -48.05 -1.41 -29.59
CA GLY A 195 -46.84 -2.19 -29.85
C GLY A 195 -45.78 -1.49 -30.72
N LEU A 196 -46.19 -0.68 -31.70
CA LEU A 196 -45.26 -0.13 -32.72
C LEU A 196 -44.32 0.97 -32.22
N SER A 197 -44.63 1.66 -31.11
CA SER A 197 -43.74 2.71 -30.57
C SER A 197 -42.55 2.11 -29.84
N CYS A 198 -42.81 1.15 -28.93
CA CYS A 198 -41.80 0.55 -28.05
C CYS A 198 -40.64 -0.11 -28.82
N TYR A 199 -40.91 -0.65 -30.01
CA TYR A 199 -39.85 -1.25 -30.85
C TYR A 199 -38.92 -0.22 -31.47
N LYS A 200 -39.41 0.97 -31.85
CA LYS A 200 -38.57 2.05 -32.39
C LYS A 200 -37.62 2.62 -31.34
N ASP A 201 -38.09 2.75 -30.10
CA ASP A 201 -37.29 3.23 -28.99
C ASP A 201 -36.15 2.23 -28.65
N ILE A 202 -36.44 0.92 -28.71
CA ILE A 202 -35.43 -0.14 -28.53
C ILE A 202 -34.45 -0.17 -29.71
N GLU A 203 -34.94 -0.07 -30.94
CA GLU A 203 -34.11 -0.06 -32.15
C GLU A 203 -33.17 1.16 -32.19
N ALA A 204 -33.63 2.33 -31.74
CA ALA A 204 -32.78 3.50 -31.55
C ALA A 204 -31.71 3.30 -30.44
N LEU A 205 -32.08 2.64 -29.32
CA LEU A 205 -31.15 2.29 -28.24
C LEU A 205 -30.11 1.23 -28.65
N MET A 206 -30.44 0.40 -29.64
CA MET A 206 -29.53 -0.60 -30.22
C MET A 206 -28.65 -0.01 -31.33
N GLN A 207 -29.12 1.04 -32.03
CA GLN A 207 -28.30 1.78 -33.00
C GLN A 207 -27.32 2.75 -32.33
N SER A 208 -27.66 3.31 -31.16
CA SER A 208 -26.74 4.18 -30.41
C SER A 208 -25.52 3.44 -29.84
N THR A 209 -25.58 2.12 -29.65
CA THR A 209 -24.42 1.32 -29.19
C THR A 209 -23.21 1.34 -30.11
N ALA A 210 -23.35 1.85 -31.35
CA ALA A 210 -22.22 2.15 -32.22
C ALA A 210 -21.23 3.17 -31.64
N SER A 211 -21.58 3.91 -30.57
CA SER A 211 -20.68 4.79 -29.81
C SER A 211 -19.90 4.10 -28.68
N GLY A 212 -20.16 2.80 -28.41
CA GLY A 212 -19.42 1.99 -27.43
C GLY A 212 -20.02 1.92 -26.01
N GLU A 213 -21.17 2.56 -25.74
CA GLU A 213 -21.81 2.52 -24.41
C GLU A 213 -22.97 1.49 -24.36
N VAL A 214 -22.91 0.56 -23.41
CA VAL A 214 -23.95 -0.49 -23.23
C VAL A 214 -25.03 0.00 -22.26
N GLN A 215 -26.27 0.07 -22.74
CA GLN A 215 -27.40 0.61 -21.98
C GLN A 215 -28.36 -0.50 -21.52
N THR A 216 -28.93 -0.36 -20.34
CA THR A 216 -29.89 -1.34 -19.78
C THR A 216 -31.31 -1.05 -20.29
N ILE A 217 -31.89 -1.98 -21.06
CA ILE A 217 -33.26 -1.89 -21.59
C ILE A 217 -34.29 -2.16 -20.50
N LYS A 218 -34.07 -3.19 -19.66
CA LYS A 218 -34.93 -3.52 -18.51
C LYS A 218 -34.14 -4.30 -17.47
N GLN A 219 -34.41 -4.02 -16.20
CA GLN A 219 -33.89 -4.79 -15.07
C GLN A 219 -35.00 -5.08 -14.06
N GLY A 220 -34.89 -6.22 -13.34
CA GLY A 220 -35.91 -6.60 -12.36
C GLY A 220 -35.77 -8.03 -11.85
N TYR A 221 -36.63 -8.42 -10.91
CA TYR A 221 -36.64 -9.77 -10.36
C TYR A 221 -37.60 -10.69 -11.11
N LEU A 222 -37.14 -11.88 -11.48
CA LEU A 222 -37.98 -12.95 -12.01
C LEU A 222 -37.70 -14.28 -11.29
N LEU A 223 -38.72 -15.13 -11.26
CA LEU A 223 -38.65 -16.49 -10.70
C LEU A 223 -38.25 -17.47 -11.82
N LYS A 224 -37.01 -17.99 -11.74
CA LYS A 224 -36.46 -18.92 -12.74
C LYS A 224 -36.66 -20.38 -12.30
N ARG A 225 -37.27 -21.21 -13.14
CA ARG A 225 -37.39 -22.66 -12.88
C ARG A 225 -36.02 -23.33 -12.99
N SER A 226 -35.64 -24.13 -12.00
CA SER A 226 -34.43 -24.95 -12.06
C SER A 226 -34.59 -26.10 -13.06
N SER A 227 -33.52 -26.45 -13.76
CA SER A 227 -33.47 -27.62 -14.65
C SER A 227 -33.28 -28.94 -13.87
N SER A 228 -33.81 -29.03 -12.65
CA SER A 228 -33.77 -30.23 -11.82
C SER A 228 -35.12 -30.96 -11.88
N LEU A 229 -35.13 -32.28 -11.68
CA LEU A 229 -36.36 -33.10 -11.67
C LEU A 229 -37.43 -32.62 -10.67
N ARG A 230 -37.07 -31.80 -9.65
CA ARG A 230 -38.02 -31.22 -8.68
C ARG A 230 -38.56 -29.84 -9.08
N GLY A 231 -38.11 -29.25 -10.20
CA GLY A 231 -38.72 -28.05 -10.80
C GLY A 231 -38.69 -26.77 -9.95
N GLU A 232 -37.83 -26.67 -8.94
CA GLU A 232 -37.81 -25.55 -7.97
C GLU A 232 -37.63 -24.18 -8.64
N LEU A 233 -38.54 -23.24 -8.37
CA LEU A 233 -38.48 -21.84 -8.84
C LEU A 233 -37.58 -21.01 -7.90
N LYS A 234 -36.65 -20.23 -8.46
CA LYS A 234 -35.72 -19.41 -7.66
C LYS A 234 -35.70 -17.97 -8.17
N ARG A 235 -35.97 -17.01 -7.28
CA ARG A 235 -35.91 -15.56 -7.57
C ARG A 235 -34.49 -15.17 -7.95
N ARG A 236 -34.31 -14.49 -9.09
CA ARG A 236 -33.03 -13.97 -9.59
C ARG A 236 -33.25 -12.57 -10.11
N PHE A 237 -32.23 -11.73 -10.03
CA PHE A 237 -32.24 -10.43 -10.69
C PHE A 237 -31.78 -10.62 -12.13
N PHE A 238 -32.54 -10.10 -13.08
CA PHE A 238 -32.28 -10.15 -14.51
C PHE A 238 -32.04 -8.73 -15.05
N VAL A 239 -31.13 -8.62 -16.01
CA VAL A 239 -30.78 -7.37 -16.70
C VAL A 239 -30.71 -7.68 -18.19
N LEU A 240 -31.51 -6.99 -18.99
CA LEU A 240 -31.51 -7.03 -20.44
C LEU A 240 -30.76 -5.78 -20.95
N ASP A 241 -29.70 -5.99 -21.73
CA ASP A 241 -28.90 -4.90 -22.31
C ASP A 241 -29.23 -4.62 -23.78
N SER A 242 -28.68 -3.50 -24.28
CA SER A 242 -28.77 -3.08 -25.68
C SER A 242 -27.87 -3.85 -26.64
N GLN A 243 -27.03 -4.78 -26.17
CA GLN A 243 -26.26 -5.69 -27.03
C GLN A 243 -27.06 -6.96 -27.39
N GLY A 244 -28.26 -7.12 -26.84
CA GLY A 244 -29.10 -8.28 -27.10
C GLY A 244 -28.93 -9.41 -26.10
N THR A 245 -28.33 -9.13 -24.95
CA THR A 245 -27.94 -10.15 -23.98
C THR A 245 -28.77 -10.01 -22.69
N LEU A 246 -29.23 -11.15 -22.17
CA LEU A 246 -29.99 -11.24 -20.93
C LEU A 246 -29.13 -11.86 -19.83
N HIS A 247 -28.61 -11.01 -18.96
CA HIS A 247 -27.85 -11.40 -17.79
C HIS A 247 -28.75 -11.72 -16.61
N TYR A 248 -28.28 -12.60 -15.74
CA TYR A 248 -29.00 -13.03 -14.54
C TYR A 248 -28.02 -13.37 -13.41
N TYR A 249 -28.26 -12.81 -12.23
CA TYR A 249 -27.33 -12.90 -11.11
C TYR A 249 -27.77 -13.94 -10.08
N ARG A 250 -26.92 -14.96 -9.85
CA ARG A 250 -27.08 -15.90 -8.74
C ARG A 250 -26.45 -15.30 -7.49
N ASN A 251 -27.29 -14.77 -6.59
CA ASN A 251 -26.88 -14.43 -5.24
C ASN A 251 -26.40 -15.71 -4.51
N LYS A 252 -25.07 -15.84 -4.30
CA LYS A 252 -24.51 -16.79 -3.34
C LYS A 252 -24.71 -16.16 -1.97
N GLY A 253 -25.84 -16.49 -1.32
CA GLY A 253 -26.06 -16.08 0.07
C GLY A 253 -24.86 -16.49 0.91
N THR A 254 -24.25 -15.52 1.60
CA THR A 254 -23.16 -15.77 2.53
C THR A 254 -23.63 -16.81 3.54
N LYS A 255 -23.01 -17.99 3.52
CA LYS A 255 -23.29 -19.00 4.53
C LYS A 255 -22.87 -18.39 5.87
N SER A 256 -23.86 -18.05 6.70
CA SER A 256 -23.61 -17.80 8.11
C SER A 256 -22.97 -19.06 8.67
N MET A 257 -21.66 -19.02 8.95
CA MET A 257 -21.04 -20.02 9.81
C MET A 257 -21.70 -19.88 11.17
N GLY A 258 -22.58 -20.83 11.49
CA GLY A 258 -23.22 -20.89 12.79
C GLY A 258 -22.16 -20.94 13.88
N SER A 259 -22.36 -20.12 14.91
CA SER A 259 -21.57 -20.13 16.13
C SER A 259 -21.66 -21.52 16.78
N SER A 260 -20.65 -22.36 16.54
CA SER A 260 -20.48 -23.60 17.30
C SER A 260 -19.75 -23.28 18.60
N HIS A 261 -20.47 -23.34 19.72
CA HIS A 261 -19.90 -23.11 21.04
C HIS A 261 -18.92 -24.24 21.40
N HIS A 262 -17.62 -23.91 21.52
CA HIS A 262 -16.72 -24.67 22.37
C HIS A 262 -16.11 -23.76 23.43
N HIS A 263 -16.62 -23.90 24.66
CA HIS A 263 -15.97 -23.40 25.85
C HIS A 263 -14.77 -24.29 26.20
N THR A 264 -13.57 -23.73 26.23
CA THR A 264 -12.48 -24.09 27.14
C THR A 264 -11.62 -22.85 27.30
N GLY A 265 -11.37 -22.44 28.55
CA GLY A 265 -10.69 -21.18 28.84
C GLY A 265 -9.22 -21.38 29.20
N SER A 266 -8.41 -20.38 28.88
CA SER A 266 -7.30 -19.93 29.74
C SER A 266 -7.11 -18.43 29.53
N ALA A 267 -6.53 -17.77 30.53
CA ALA A 267 -6.39 -16.32 30.54
C ALA A 267 -5.20 -15.85 29.70
N ASP A 268 -5.36 -14.71 29.02
CA ASP A 268 -4.50 -13.56 29.31
C ASP A 268 -5.20 -12.24 28.93
N GLN A 269 -5.07 -11.25 29.80
CA GLN A 269 -5.64 -9.92 29.62
C GLN A 269 -4.56 -9.00 29.06
N HIS A 270 -4.80 -8.36 27.91
CA HIS A 270 -4.41 -6.97 27.57
C HIS A 270 -4.64 -6.69 26.07
N SER A 271 -5.91 -6.57 25.65
CA SER A 271 -6.29 -5.99 24.36
C SER A 271 -7.19 -4.77 24.60
N GLY A 272 -6.66 -3.58 24.29
CA GLY A 272 -7.30 -2.30 24.62
C GLY A 272 -8.69 -2.08 24.00
N VAL A 273 -9.51 -1.30 24.71
CA VAL A 273 -10.94 -1.03 24.44
C VAL A 273 -11.19 -0.38 23.05
N PHE A 274 -10.16 0.15 22.41
CA PHE A 274 -10.23 0.85 21.12
C PHE A 274 -10.33 -0.06 19.88
N SER A 275 -10.10 -1.37 19.99
CA SER A 275 -10.19 -2.29 18.83
C SER A 275 -11.63 -2.51 18.32
N ARG A 276 -12.65 -2.23 19.16
CA ARG A 276 -14.06 -2.46 18.81
C ARG A 276 -14.72 -1.37 17.96
N PHE A 277 -14.07 -0.21 17.76
CA PHE A 277 -14.69 0.95 17.11
C PHE A 277 -14.30 1.17 15.64
N ARG A 278 -13.44 0.33 15.03
CA ARG A 278 -12.99 0.51 13.64
C ARG A 278 -13.63 -0.39 12.58
N THR A 279 -14.49 -1.34 12.95
CA THR A 279 -15.06 -2.35 12.03
C THR A 279 -16.48 -2.04 11.50
N ARG A 280 -16.92 -0.76 11.48
CA ARG A 280 -18.24 -0.39 10.93
C ARG A 280 -18.31 0.81 9.97
N HIS A 281 -17.23 1.56 9.75
CA HIS A 281 -17.23 2.75 8.87
C HIS A 281 -16.24 2.65 7.69
N SER A 282 -16.14 1.45 7.11
CA SER A 282 -15.57 1.22 5.77
C SER A 282 -16.56 0.46 4.88
N ARG A 283 -17.80 0.94 4.82
CA ARG A 283 -18.70 0.69 3.67
C ARG A 283 -18.52 1.79 2.63
N SER A 284 -17.30 1.91 2.11
CA SER A 284 -17.10 2.56 0.82
C SER A 284 -17.71 1.68 -0.27
N SER A 285 -18.27 2.32 -1.29
CA SER A 285 -19.02 1.70 -2.37
C SER A 285 -18.11 0.98 -3.37
N SER A 286 -17.57 -0.18 -2.97
CA SER A 286 -17.16 -1.22 -3.92
C SER A 286 -18.20 -2.35 -3.87
N PHE A 287 -19.02 -2.44 -4.90
CA PHE A 287 -19.83 -3.63 -5.13
C PHE A 287 -18.88 -4.75 -5.53
N ASN A 288 -18.65 -5.71 -4.64
CA ASN A 288 -17.90 -6.93 -4.95
C ASN A 288 -18.66 -7.76 -6.00
N GLU A 289 -18.34 -7.58 -7.27
CA GLU A 289 -18.89 -8.38 -8.38
C GLU A 289 -18.52 -9.87 -8.22
N GLU A 290 -17.40 -10.19 -7.57
CA GLU A 290 -16.88 -11.55 -7.35
C GLU A 290 -17.82 -12.53 -6.62
N ASN A 291 -18.91 -12.06 -5.99
CA ASN A 291 -19.88 -12.93 -5.29
C ASN A 291 -21.17 -13.23 -6.06
N LEU A 292 -21.44 -12.54 -7.17
CA LEU A 292 -22.62 -12.82 -7.99
C LEU A 292 -22.23 -13.75 -9.14
N GLY A 293 -22.78 -14.97 -9.14
CA GLY A 293 -22.65 -15.84 -10.30
C GLY A 293 -23.50 -15.31 -11.44
N CYS A 294 -22.95 -14.39 -12.24
CA CYS A 294 -23.58 -13.91 -13.47
C CYS A 294 -23.69 -15.06 -14.47
N HIS A 295 -24.84 -15.17 -15.13
CA HIS A 295 -25.06 -16.09 -16.23
C HIS A 295 -25.64 -15.28 -17.39
N THR A 296 -25.01 -15.45 -18.55
CA THR A 296 -25.25 -14.66 -19.75
C THR A 296 -26.07 -15.48 -20.74
N LEU A 297 -27.14 -14.90 -21.28
CA LEU A 297 -28.01 -15.53 -22.27
C LEU A 297 -28.03 -14.66 -23.53
N ASP A 298 -27.39 -15.13 -24.60
CA ASP A 298 -27.52 -14.54 -25.92
C ASP A 298 -28.93 -14.79 -26.50
N LEU A 299 -29.56 -13.72 -27.00
CA LEU A 299 -30.90 -13.75 -27.57
C LEU A 299 -30.93 -13.78 -29.10
N GLN A 300 -29.79 -13.67 -29.80
CA GLN A 300 -29.72 -13.63 -31.28
C GLN A 300 -30.47 -14.77 -31.99
N THR A 301 -30.58 -15.93 -31.34
CA THR A 301 -31.29 -17.12 -31.86
C THR A 301 -32.40 -17.62 -30.92
N ALA A 302 -32.82 -16.79 -29.96
CA ALA A 302 -33.83 -17.18 -28.98
C ALA A 302 -35.25 -16.92 -29.47
N ALA A 303 -36.18 -17.81 -29.13
CA ALA A 303 -37.62 -17.63 -29.35
C ALA A 303 -38.36 -17.54 -28.01
N ILE A 304 -39.28 -16.58 -27.87
CA ILE A 304 -40.17 -16.51 -26.70
C ILE A 304 -41.46 -17.29 -27.00
N LYS A 305 -41.86 -18.16 -26.07
CA LYS A 305 -43.15 -18.88 -26.16
C LYS A 305 -44.06 -18.53 -24.97
N MET A 306 -45.20 -17.94 -25.30
CA MET A 306 -46.31 -17.68 -24.37
C MET A 306 -47.22 -18.92 -24.29
N ASP A 307 -46.72 -20.00 -23.70
CA ASP A 307 -47.47 -21.25 -23.59
C ASP A 307 -48.28 -21.40 -22.31
N ALA A 308 -49.43 -22.05 -22.45
CA ALA A 308 -50.30 -22.52 -21.38
C ALA A 308 -50.75 -23.97 -21.68
N GLU A 309 -49.91 -24.97 -21.32
CA GLU A 309 -50.31 -26.39 -21.34
C GLU A 309 -49.78 -27.22 -20.15
N ASP A 310 -48.73 -26.79 -19.43
CA ASP A 310 -48.39 -27.37 -18.12
C ASP A 310 -49.24 -26.72 -17.01
N THR A 311 -49.98 -27.55 -16.28
CA THR A 311 -50.83 -27.13 -15.16
C THR A 311 -50.05 -26.48 -14.00
N ASP A 312 -50.76 -25.62 -13.26
CA ASP A 312 -50.42 -25.03 -11.95
C ASP A 312 -49.52 -23.76 -11.87
N LEU A 313 -48.91 -23.27 -12.96
CA LEU A 313 -48.08 -22.04 -12.89
C LEU A 313 -48.64 -20.81 -13.60
N ARG A 314 -49.06 -19.80 -12.80
CA ARG A 314 -49.54 -18.49 -13.29
C ARG A 314 -48.38 -17.59 -13.72
N LEU A 315 -48.64 -16.68 -14.67
CA LEU A 315 -47.75 -15.60 -15.11
C LEU A 315 -46.36 -16.04 -15.62
N CYS A 316 -46.25 -17.26 -16.13
CA CYS A 316 -45.03 -17.77 -16.74
C CYS A 316 -44.88 -17.39 -18.22
N PHE A 317 -43.63 -17.42 -18.70
CA PHE A 317 -43.24 -17.39 -20.10
C PHE A 317 -41.95 -18.23 -20.29
N ARG A 318 -41.65 -18.65 -21.52
CA ARG A 318 -40.44 -19.44 -21.82
C ARG A 318 -39.56 -18.73 -22.85
N ILE A 319 -38.26 -18.68 -22.57
CA ILE A 319 -37.22 -18.28 -23.53
C ILE A 319 -36.55 -19.58 -24.01
N ILE A 320 -36.61 -19.86 -25.30
CA ILE A 320 -36.06 -21.06 -25.94
C ILE A 320 -34.83 -20.62 -26.72
N SER A 321 -33.64 -20.88 -26.18
CA SER A 321 -32.34 -20.70 -26.86
C SER A 321 -31.84 -22.07 -27.34
N PRO A 322 -31.04 -22.16 -28.43
CA PRO A 322 -30.51 -23.44 -28.94
C PRO A 322 -29.77 -24.28 -27.89
N LEU A 323 -29.17 -23.64 -26.90
CA LEU A 323 -28.45 -24.31 -25.82
C LEU A 323 -29.35 -24.72 -24.65
N LYS A 324 -30.45 -23.99 -24.38
CA LYS A 324 -31.28 -24.18 -23.19
C LYS A 324 -32.62 -23.45 -23.23
N THR A 325 -33.67 -24.11 -22.76
CA THR A 325 -34.97 -23.49 -22.46
C THR A 325 -35.02 -22.99 -21.02
N TYR A 326 -35.50 -21.76 -20.84
CA TYR A 326 -35.67 -21.08 -19.56
C TYR A 326 -37.15 -20.76 -19.31
N THR A 327 -37.74 -21.37 -18.29
CA THR A 327 -39.06 -20.98 -17.79
C THR A 327 -38.89 -19.91 -16.72
N LEU A 328 -39.47 -18.74 -16.98
CA LEU A 328 -39.45 -17.57 -16.10
C LEU A 328 -40.89 -17.22 -15.69
N GLN A 329 -41.05 -16.71 -14.46
CA GLN A 329 -42.31 -16.26 -13.90
C GLN A 329 -42.16 -14.83 -13.37
N ALA A 330 -43.10 -13.96 -13.76
CA ALA A 330 -43.19 -12.58 -13.32
C ALA A 330 -44.18 -12.40 -12.16
N GLU A 331 -44.05 -11.31 -11.41
CA GLU A 331 -44.85 -11.05 -10.20
C GLU A 331 -46.27 -10.56 -10.53
N ASN A 332 -46.49 -9.87 -11.67
CA ASN A 332 -47.81 -9.41 -12.12
C ASN A 332 -47.99 -9.49 -13.66
N ARG A 333 -49.22 -9.24 -14.16
CA ARG A 333 -49.56 -9.34 -15.60
C ARG A 333 -48.85 -8.30 -16.45
N ALA A 334 -48.73 -7.06 -15.96
CA ALA A 334 -48.11 -5.95 -16.68
C ALA A 334 -46.60 -6.20 -16.86
N ASP A 335 -45.89 -6.52 -15.78
CA ASP A 335 -44.46 -6.84 -15.80
C ASP A 335 -44.16 -8.07 -16.67
N ARG A 336 -45.02 -9.10 -16.65
CA ARG A 336 -44.90 -10.23 -17.59
C ARG A 336 -44.94 -9.76 -19.04
N MET A 337 -45.90 -8.89 -19.38
CA MET A 337 -46.08 -8.43 -20.76
C MET A 337 -44.96 -7.49 -21.18
N ASP A 338 -44.49 -6.62 -20.27
CA ASP A 338 -43.34 -5.74 -20.50
C ASP A 338 -42.03 -6.54 -20.72
N TRP A 339 -41.72 -7.52 -19.87
CA TRP A 339 -40.59 -8.44 -20.11
C TRP A 339 -40.68 -9.15 -21.47
N VAL A 340 -41.85 -9.70 -21.82
CA VAL A 340 -42.05 -10.37 -23.12
C VAL A 340 -41.88 -9.39 -24.28
N ASN A 341 -42.46 -8.18 -24.20
CA ASN A 341 -42.38 -7.17 -25.26
C ASN A 341 -40.94 -6.66 -25.44
N LYS A 342 -40.23 -6.33 -24.36
CA LYS A 342 -38.83 -5.85 -24.42
C LYS A 342 -37.89 -6.90 -24.99
N ILE A 343 -37.97 -8.15 -24.53
CA ILE A 343 -37.12 -9.25 -25.04
C ILE A 343 -37.49 -9.56 -26.51
N THR A 344 -38.78 -9.55 -26.89
CA THR A 344 -39.20 -9.77 -28.29
C THR A 344 -38.70 -8.65 -29.20
N GLY A 345 -38.70 -7.40 -28.73
CA GLY A 345 -38.20 -6.24 -29.48
C GLY A 345 -36.70 -6.35 -29.76
N VAL A 346 -35.93 -6.73 -28.74
CA VAL A 346 -34.51 -7.04 -28.87
C VAL A 346 -34.25 -8.14 -29.90
N ILE A 347 -34.92 -9.29 -29.79
CA ILE A 347 -34.78 -10.40 -30.76
C ILE A 347 -35.11 -9.94 -32.18
N THR A 348 -36.19 -9.15 -32.35
CA THR A 348 -36.61 -8.66 -33.67
C THR A 348 -35.58 -7.70 -34.27
N SER A 349 -34.98 -6.82 -33.46
CA SER A 349 -33.93 -5.89 -33.91
C SER A 349 -32.62 -6.61 -34.29
N LEU A 350 -32.22 -7.64 -33.53
CA LEU A 350 -31.08 -8.51 -33.87
C LEU A 350 -31.28 -9.25 -35.21
N LEU A 351 -32.50 -9.72 -35.49
CA LEU A 351 -32.82 -10.38 -36.76
C LEU A 351 -32.83 -9.39 -37.94
N ASN A 352 -33.36 -8.18 -37.74
CA ASN A 352 -33.40 -7.14 -38.77
C ASN A 352 -32.00 -6.63 -39.15
N SER A 353 -31.09 -6.46 -38.17
CA SER A 353 -29.71 -6.04 -38.43
C SER A 353 -28.91 -7.09 -39.20
N HIS A 354 -29.10 -8.39 -38.90
CA HIS A 354 -28.48 -9.48 -39.67
C HIS A 354 -28.98 -9.57 -41.12
N LEU A 355 -30.26 -9.28 -41.38
CA LEU A 355 -30.82 -9.28 -42.75
C LEU A 355 -30.24 -8.17 -43.64
N LEU A 356 -29.76 -7.08 -43.05
CA LEU A 356 -29.14 -5.95 -43.78
C LEU A 356 -27.66 -6.19 -44.14
N GLN A 357 -27.02 -7.25 -43.63
CA GLN A 357 -25.56 -7.49 -43.80
C GLN A 357 -25.18 -8.58 -44.82
N GLN A 358 -26.12 -9.15 -45.60
CA GLN A 358 -25.75 -10.17 -46.60
C GLN A 358 -25.32 -9.57 -47.96
N PRO A 359 -24.18 -10.01 -48.54
CA PRO A 359 -23.72 -9.54 -49.85
C PRO A 359 -24.45 -10.24 -51.02
N HIS A 360 -25.01 -9.40 -51.89
CA HIS A 360 -25.66 -9.63 -53.18
C HIS A 360 -25.68 -11.04 -53.83
N PHE A 361 -26.89 -11.48 -54.21
CA PHE A 361 -27.13 -12.21 -55.46
C PHE A 361 -28.16 -11.51 -56.35
N ARG A 362 -28.03 -11.68 -57.66
CA ARG A 362 -28.41 -10.69 -58.70
C ARG A 362 -29.74 -11.03 -59.40
N ARG A 363 -30.64 -10.06 -59.58
CA ARG A 363 -31.61 -10.07 -60.70
C ARG A 363 -31.97 -8.67 -61.19
N LYS A 364 -31.70 -8.40 -62.49
CA LYS A 364 -32.29 -7.28 -63.23
C LYS A 364 -33.74 -7.62 -63.60
N CYS A 365 -34.65 -6.66 -63.46
CA CYS A 365 -35.83 -6.48 -64.31
C CYS A 365 -36.10 -4.98 -64.45
N LEU A 366 -36.58 -4.57 -65.62
CA LEU A 366 -37.03 -3.20 -65.91
C LEU A 366 -38.51 -3.07 -65.56
N GLU A 367 -38.92 -1.85 -65.23
CA GLU A 367 -40.10 -1.08 -65.70
C GLU A 367 -40.20 0.17 -64.77
N ASN A 368 -40.10 1.40 -65.29
CA ASN A 368 -41.19 2.27 -65.79
C ASN A 368 -42.23 2.61 -64.68
N ASP A 369 -42.67 3.86 -64.47
CA ASP A 369 -42.38 5.16 -65.10
C ASP A 369 -42.87 6.31 -64.17
N ASP A 370 -42.57 7.57 -64.51
CA ASP A 370 -43.24 8.81 -64.01
C ASP A 370 -43.19 9.14 -62.48
N SER A 371 -43.24 10.38 -61.98
CA SER A 371 -43.17 11.78 -62.48
C SER A 371 -43.07 12.70 -61.24
N ALA A 372 -42.68 13.99 -61.22
CA ALA A 372 -41.93 14.91 -62.09
C ALA A 372 -41.56 16.19 -61.26
N TYR A 373 -41.10 17.27 -61.90
CA TYR A 373 -40.79 18.62 -61.35
C TYR A 373 -39.51 18.73 -60.48
N SER A 374 -38.40 19.29 -60.99
CA SER A 374 -38.09 20.74 -61.15
C SER A 374 -37.57 21.38 -59.84
N ALA A 375 -36.48 22.18 -59.81
CA ALA A 375 -35.81 22.92 -60.89
C ALA A 375 -34.29 23.13 -60.69
N SER A 376 -33.64 23.60 -61.76
CA SER A 376 -32.35 24.34 -61.89
C SER A 376 -31.60 24.79 -60.61
N SER A 377 -30.27 24.83 -60.56
CA SER A 377 -29.40 25.48 -61.56
C SER A 377 -27.95 24.98 -61.58
N ASP A 378 -27.34 24.97 -62.75
CA ASP A 378 -25.88 24.87 -62.95
C ASP A 378 -25.11 26.03 -62.29
N VAL A 379 -23.82 25.82 -61.96
CA VAL A 379 -22.67 26.47 -62.62
C VAL A 379 -21.31 25.97 -62.07
N ARG A 380 -20.56 25.29 -62.94
CA ARG A 380 -19.09 25.22 -63.12
C ARG A 380 -18.12 24.72 -62.01
N SER A 381 -17.30 23.77 -62.47
CA SER A 381 -15.87 23.51 -62.17
C SER A 381 -15.02 24.77 -61.93
N LEU A 382 -13.80 24.74 -61.35
CA LEU A 382 -12.66 23.84 -61.64
C LEU A 382 -11.52 24.03 -60.59
N ASP A 383 -10.68 23.00 -60.36
CA ASP A 383 -9.28 22.95 -59.87
C ASP A 383 -8.76 23.75 -58.65
N GLY A 384 -7.87 23.11 -57.84
CA GLY A 384 -7.08 23.82 -56.81
C GLY A 384 -6.33 22.98 -55.75
N HIS A 385 -5.38 22.12 -56.17
CA HIS A 385 -4.37 21.40 -55.36
C HIS A 385 -3.93 21.98 -53.98
N ASN A 386 -3.93 21.16 -52.91
CA ASN A 386 -2.74 20.51 -52.29
C ASN A 386 -2.84 20.26 -50.77
N ASN A 387 -2.09 19.23 -50.32
CA ASN A 387 -1.85 18.77 -48.94
C ASN A 387 -3.06 18.06 -48.28
N SER A 388 -2.90 16.96 -47.53
CA SER A 388 -1.71 16.24 -47.06
C SER A 388 -1.95 14.72 -47.08
N LEU A 389 -0.88 13.95 -47.31
CA LEU A 389 -0.90 12.49 -47.26
C LEU A 389 -0.91 12.00 -45.81
N GLU A 390 -2.09 11.83 -45.22
CA GLU A 390 -2.25 11.04 -44.00
C GLU A 390 -2.24 9.55 -44.37
N ASN A 391 -1.33 8.78 -43.78
CA ASN A 391 -1.30 7.33 -43.94
C ASN A 391 -2.40 6.72 -43.08
N ASP A 392 -3.50 6.32 -43.72
CA ASP A 392 -4.50 5.39 -43.16
C ASP A 392 -3.80 4.13 -42.64
N THR A 393 -3.49 4.12 -41.34
CA THR A 393 -2.91 2.97 -40.67
C THR A 393 -4.04 2.20 -40.02
N VAL A 394 -4.42 1.10 -40.69
CA VAL A 394 -5.48 0.17 -40.29
C VAL A 394 -5.48 -0.07 -38.78
N VAL A 395 -6.56 0.31 -38.11
CA VAL A 395 -6.78 0.01 -36.68
C VAL A 395 -6.99 -1.49 -36.53
N SER A 396 -5.89 -2.22 -36.30
CA SER A 396 -5.96 -3.60 -35.82
C SER A 396 -6.61 -3.59 -34.43
N ALA A 397 -7.57 -4.48 -34.21
CA ALA A 397 -8.08 -4.74 -32.87
C ALA A 397 -6.90 -5.11 -31.96
N ALA A 398 -6.75 -4.42 -30.83
CA ALA A 398 -5.66 -4.66 -29.91
C ALA A 398 -5.76 -6.07 -29.32
N GLU A 399 -4.67 -6.85 -29.38
CA GLU A 399 -4.63 -8.19 -28.81
C GLU A 399 -4.84 -8.14 -27.28
N PRO A 400 -5.53 -9.13 -26.67
CA PRO A 400 -5.70 -9.17 -25.23
C PRO A 400 -4.35 -9.21 -24.51
N VAL A 401 -4.23 -8.43 -23.42
CA VAL A 401 -3.01 -8.35 -22.58
C VAL A 401 -2.45 -9.73 -22.21
N SER A 402 -3.32 -10.71 -21.94
CA SER A 402 -2.91 -12.09 -21.64
C SER A 402 -2.17 -12.78 -22.79
N VAL A 403 -2.60 -12.57 -24.04
CA VAL A 403 -1.96 -13.13 -25.24
C VAL A 403 -0.58 -12.51 -25.43
N VAL A 404 -0.49 -11.18 -25.34
CA VAL A 404 0.78 -10.45 -25.48
C VAL A 404 1.79 -10.86 -24.41
N LEU A 405 1.36 -10.96 -23.14
CA LEU A 405 2.26 -11.31 -22.04
C LEU A 405 2.70 -12.77 -22.04
N GLN A 406 1.86 -13.70 -22.50
CA GLN A 406 2.19 -15.14 -22.57
C GLN A 406 3.19 -15.48 -23.70
N GLN A 407 3.38 -14.60 -24.70
CA GLN A 407 4.40 -14.75 -25.75
C GLN A 407 5.83 -14.46 -25.25
N ILE A 408 5.99 -13.88 -24.06
CA ILE A 408 7.29 -13.55 -23.46
C ILE A 408 7.94 -14.81 -22.87
N ALA A 409 9.27 -14.91 -22.91
CA ALA A 409 10.02 -16.09 -22.46
C ALA A 409 9.70 -16.50 -21.00
N GLY A 410 9.13 -17.71 -20.85
CA GLY A 410 8.74 -18.33 -19.58
C GLY A 410 7.38 -17.86 -19.02
N ASN A 411 6.70 -16.90 -19.66
CA ASN A 411 5.39 -16.41 -19.23
C ASN A 411 4.23 -17.34 -19.62
N ASP A 412 4.51 -18.36 -20.44
CA ASP A 412 3.64 -19.49 -20.75
C ASP A 412 3.35 -20.37 -19.52
N THR A 413 4.22 -20.31 -18.50
CA THR A 413 4.10 -21.06 -17.25
C THR A 413 4.20 -20.16 -16.02
N CYS A 414 3.60 -20.58 -14.90
CA CYS A 414 3.68 -19.87 -13.63
C CYS A 414 5.12 -19.90 -13.08
N ALA A 415 5.64 -18.72 -12.71
CA ALA A 415 7.01 -18.55 -12.21
C ALA A 415 7.38 -19.49 -11.06
N GLU A 416 6.42 -19.80 -10.19
CA GLU A 416 6.63 -20.56 -8.95
C GLU A 416 6.48 -22.08 -9.12
N CYS A 417 5.37 -22.52 -9.72
CA CYS A 417 5.01 -23.95 -9.76
C CYS A 417 4.93 -24.56 -11.16
N GLY A 418 5.32 -23.82 -12.21
CA GLY A 418 5.30 -24.28 -13.60
C GLY A 418 3.92 -24.55 -14.20
N ALA A 419 2.82 -24.25 -13.49
CA ALA A 419 1.46 -24.43 -14.02
C ALA A 419 1.24 -23.59 -15.30
N PRO A 420 0.74 -24.16 -16.40
CA PRO A 420 0.59 -23.47 -17.68
C PRO A 420 -0.51 -22.41 -17.63
N GLY A 421 -0.38 -21.38 -18.47
CA GLY A 421 -1.39 -20.32 -18.65
C GLY A 421 -1.64 -19.48 -17.39
N PRO A 422 -0.64 -18.74 -16.88
CA PRO A 422 -0.85 -17.87 -15.72
C PRO A 422 -1.70 -16.64 -16.05
N ASP A 423 -2.79 -16.43 -15.29
CA ASP A 423 -3.75 -15.31 -15.45
C ASP A 423 -3.53 -14.15 -14.45
N TRP A 424 -2.49 -14.25 -13.60
CA TRP A 424 -2.14 -13.23 -12.60
C TRP A 424 -0.70 -12.78 -12.78
N ALA A 425 -0.37 -11.59 -12.29
CA ALA A 425 0.99 -11.06 -12.26
C ALA A 425 1.33 -10.43 -10.91
N SER A 426 2.62 -10.34 -10.59
CA SER A 426 3.14 -9.44 -9.55
C SER A 426 3.94 -8.33 -10.21
N LEU A 427 3.40 -7.10 -10.22
CA LEU A 427 3.96 -5.98 -11.00
C LEU A 427 5.40 -5.63 -10.62
N ASN A 428 5.69 -5.58 -9.32
CA ASN A 428 7.02 -5.23 -8.82
C ASN A 428 8.04 -6.36 -8.95
N LEU A 429 7.59 -7.60 -9.05
CA LEU A 429 8.48 -8.75 -9.26
C LEU A 429 8.69 -9.03 -10.74
N GLY A 430 7.85 -8.50 -11.64
CA GLY A 430 7.95 -8.72 -13.10
C GLY A 430 7.64 -10.16 -13.52
N ILE A 431 6.71 -10.83 -12.82
CA ILE A 431 6.40 -12.26 -13.01
C ILE A 431 4.91 -12.55 -13.19
N LEU A 432 4.59 -13.62 -13.92
CA LEU A 432 3.26 -14.20 -14.05
C LEU A 432 3.06 -15.44 -13.16
N LEU A 433 1.86 -15.55 -12.60
CA LEU A 433 1.45 -16.48 -11.54
C LEU A 433 0.13 -17.17 -11.88
N CYS A 434 -0.03 -18.44 -11.49
CA CYS A 434 -1.33 -19.09 -11.47
C CYS A 434 -2.17 -18.60 -10.28
N ILE A 435 -3.48 -18.91 -10.28
CA ILE A 435 -4.42 -18.46 -9.24
C ILE A 435 -4.05 -18.89 -7.80
N GLU A 436 -3.44 -20.06 -7.62
CA GLU A 436 -3.03 -20.53 -6.29
C GLU A 436 -1.79 -19.78 -5.78
N CYS A 437 -0.77 -19.62 -6.63
CA CYS A 437 0.45 -18.89 -6.26
C CYS A 437 0.16 -17.40 -6.09
N SER A 438 -0.71 -16.80 -6.92
CA SER A 438 -1.15 -15.42 -6.73
C SER A 438 -1.91 -15.22 -5.41
N GLY A 439 -2.64 -16.24 -4.94
CA GLY A 439 -3.21 -16.29 -3.60
C GLY A 439 -2.16 -16.22 -2.49
N VAL A 440 -1.07 -17.00 -2.58
CA VAL A 440 0.06 -16.93 -1.64
C VAL A 440 0.73 -15.55 -1.68
N HIS A 441 1.05 -15.04 -2.88
CA HIS A 441 1.67 -13.73 -3.05
C HIS A 441 0.84 -12.57 -2.46
N ARG A 442 -0.50 -12.68 -2.44
CA ARG A 442 -1.36 -11.71 -1.75
C ARG A 442 -1.18 -11.73 -0.23
N ASN A 443 -0.89 -12.88 0.38
CA ASN A 443 -0.67 -13.00 1.83
C ASN A 443 0.66 -12.40 2.29
N LEU A 444 1.67 -12.33 1.41
CA LEU A 444 2.93 -11.63 1.66
C LEU A 444 2.74 -10.10 1.84
N GLY A 445 1.68 -9.56 1.24
CA GLY A 445 1.35 -8.13 1.28
C GLY A 445 2.05 -7.30 0.20
N VAL A 446 1.48 -6.12 -0.07
CA VAL A 446 1.83 -5.26 -1.22
C VAL A 446 3.24 -4.64 -1.18
N HIS A 447 3.94 -4.78 -0.05
CA HIS A 447 5.33 -4.34 0.11
C HIS A 447 6.34 -5.40 -0.39
N ILE A 448 5.90 -6.65 -0.56
CA ILE A 448 6.68 -7.75 -1.14
C ILE A 448 6.17 -8.09 -2.54
N SER A 449 4.85 -8.20 -2.73
CA SER A 449 4.26 -8.58 -4.02
C SER A 449 2.96 -7.84 -4.33
N LYS A 450 2.95 -7.11 -5.44
CA LYS A 450 1.80 -6.32 -5.93
C LYS A 450 1.00 -7.10 -6.97
N VAL A 451 0.16 -8.02 -6.49
CA VAL A 451 -0.63 -8.93 -7.34
C VAL A 451 -1.75 -8.21 -8.11
N ARG A 452 -1.89 -8.50 -9.41
CA ARG A 452 -2.94 -8.03 -10.33
C ARG A 452 -3.40 -9.13 -11.29
N SER A 453 -4.63 -9.03 -11.79
CA SER A 453 -5.19 -9.91 -12.81
C SER A 453 -4.82 -9.42 -14.22
N LEU A 454 -4.56 -10.35 -15.13
CA LEU A 454 -4.36 -10.04 -16.55
C LEU A 454 -5.66 -9.66 -17.27
N THR A 455 -6.82 -10.06 -16.73
CA THR A 455 -8.13 -9.90 -17.38
C THR A 455 -9.07 -8.95 -16.63
N LEU A 456 -8.99 -8.88 -15.29
CA LEU A 456 -9.88 -8.04 -14.48
C LEU A 456 -9.32 -6.62 -14.27
N ASP A 457 -8.00 -6.46 -14.15
CA ASP A 457 -7.35 -5.18 -13.80
C ASP A 457 -6.93 -4.36 -15.05
N VAL A 458 -7.81 -4.23 -16.05
CA VAL A 458 -7.47 -3.67 -17.38
C VAL A 458 -6.75 -2.32 -17.33
N LYS A 459 -7.17 -1.41 -16.43
CA LYS A 459 -6.57 -0.06 -16.28
C LYS A 459 -5.14 -0.04 -15.72
N VAL A 460 -4.63 -1.17 -15.24
CA VAL A 460 -3.28 -1.27 -14.63
C VAL A 460 -2.21 -1.60 -15.67
N TRP A 461 -2.59 -2.08 -16.86
CA TRP A 461 -1.67 -2.48 -17.93
C TRP A 461 -1.26 -1.31 -18.82
N GLU A 462 -0.65 -0.29 -18.22
CA GLU A 462 -0.07 0.85 -18.92
C GLU A 462 1.10 0.40 -19.83
N PRO A 463 1.39 1.10 -20.95
CA PRO A 463 2.46 0.70 -21.88
C PRO A 463 3.83 0.45 -21.24
N ALA A 464 4.22 1.28 -20.26
CA ALA A 464 5.48 1.11 -19.53
C ALA A 464 5.54 -0.20 -18.70
N ILE A 465 4.40 -0.69 -18.20
CA ILE A 465 4.32 -1.98 -17.50
C ILE A 465 4.40 -3.12 -18.52
N MET A 466 3.74 -3.00 -19.68
CA MET A 466 3.84 -4.00 -20.75
C MET A 466 5.28 -4.16 -21.25
N GLU A 467 6.00 -3.04 -21.45
CA GLU A 467 7.41 -3.02 -21.86
C GLU A 467 8.36 -3.54 -20.76
N LEU A 468 8.08 -3.24 -19.49
CA LEU A 468 8.81 -3.81 -18.34
C LEU A 468 8.70 -5.34 -18.32
N PHE A 469 7.49 -5.90 -18.48
CA PHE A 469 7.29 -7.34 -18.55
C PHE A 469 7.94 -7.96 -19.80
N GLY A 470 7.87 -7.30 -20.96
CA GLY A 470 8.56 -7.72 -22.19
C GLY A 470 10.08 -7.77 -22.04
N THR A 471 10.65 -6.85 -21.24
CA THR A 471 12.09 -6.80 -20.98
C THR A 471 12.54 -7.83 -19.95
N LEU A 472 11.76 -8.07 -18.89
CA LEU A 472 12.06 -9.04 -17.85
C LEU A 472 11.61 -10.45 -18.26
N GLY A 473 10.35 -10.79 -18.03
CA GLY A 473 9.78 -12.12 -18.25
C GLY A 473 10.17 -13.13 -17.16
N ASN A 474 9.31 -14.12 -16.93
CA ASN A 474 9.48 -15.17 -15.92
C ASN A 474 10.83 -15.90 -16.04
N ALA A 475 11.31 -16.18 -17.25
CA ALA A 475 12.59 -16.87 -17.44
C ALA A 475 13.77 -16.07 -16.87
N TYR A 476 13.82 -14.76 -17.11
CA TYR A 476 14.87 -13.89 -16.57
C TYR A 476 14.72 -13.68 -15.06
N CYS A 477 13.51 -13.38 -14.59
CA CYS A 477 13.24 -13.19 -13.17
C CYS A 477 13.63 -14.44 -12.36
N ASN A 478 13.22 -15.63 -12.81
CA ASN A 478 13.60 -16.88 -12.16
C ASN A 478 15.11 -17.14 -12.23
N SER A 479 15.81 -16.77 -13.32
CA SER A 479 17.28 -16.93 -13.37
C SER A 479 18.04 -16.15 -12.29
N ILE A 480 17.44 -15.09 -11.73
CA ILE A 480 17.99 -14.32 -10.61
C ILE A 480 17.49 -14.87 -9.28
N TRP A 481 16.18 -15.05 -9.14
CA TRP A 481 15.53 -15.45 -7.88
C TRP A 481 15.75 -16.94 -7.52
N GLU A 482 16.19 -17.77 -8.47
CA GLU A 482 16.39 -19.22 -8.31
C GLU A 482 17.85 -19.62 -8.63
N GLY A 483 18.79 -18.66 -8.61
CA GLY A 483 20.19 -18.87 -9.03
C GLY A 483 20.87 -20.08 -8.41
N VAL A 484 20.70 -20.30 -7.10
CA VAL A 484 21.30 -21.45 -6.38
C VAL A 484 20.77 -22.79 -6.91
N LEU A 485 19.50 -22.86 -7.35
CA LEU A 485 18.93 -24.07 -7.95
C LEU A 485 19.44 -24.33 -9.37
N LEU A 486 20.01 -23.32 -10.05
CA LEU A 486 20.54 -23.42 -11.42
C LEU A 486 22.04 -23.73 -11.46
N GLU A 487 22.76 -23.59 -10.34
CA GLU A 487 24.16 -24.04 -10.19
C GLU A 487 24.24 -25.53 -9.85
N ASP A 488 23.31 -26.06 -9.06
CA ASP A 488 23.25 -27.48 -8.64
C ASP A 488 23.08 -28.46 -9.84
N GLU A 489 22.54 -27.99 -10.97
CA GLU A 489 22.46 -28.76 -12.22
C GLU A 489 23.78 -28.82 -13.02
N ARG A 490 24.84 -28.07 -12.65
CA ARG A 490 26.00 -27.84 -13.52
C ARG A 490 27.33 -28.44 -13.05
N VAL A 491 27.49 -28.83 -11.78
CA VAL A 491 28.79 -29.33 -11.25
C VAL A 491 28.60 -30.44 -10.20
N ASP A 492 29.22 -31.59 -10.41
CA ASP A 492 29.36 -32.64 -9.38
C ASP A 492 30.29 -32.19 -8.22
N LYS A 493 29.75 -32.21 -6.98
CA LYS A 493 30.40 -32.12 -5.64
C LYS A 493 30.69 -30.71 -5.06
N PRO A 494 30.89 -30.59 -3.71
CA PRO A 494 30.51 -31.47 -2.59
C PRO A 494 29.59 -30.80 -1.54
N GLU A 495 29.10 -31.58 -0.59
CA GLU A 495 28.12 -31.21 0.45
C GLU A 495 28.47 -29.96 1.28
N ILE A 496 27.80 -28.82 1.03
CA ILE A 496 27.70 -27.69 1.97
C ILE A 496 26.23 -27.22 2.09
N VAL A 497 25.49 -27.87 2.99
CA VAL A 497 24.29 -27.38 3.70
C VAL A 497 23.28 -26.51 2.93
N SER A 498 22.67 -27.05 1.86
CA SER A 498 21.48 -26.49 1.18
C SER A 498 20.23 -27.37 1.39
N ALA A 499 19.93 -27.73 2.64
CA ALA A 499 18.89 -28.70 2.94
C ALA A 499 17.44 -28.22 2.62
N SER A 500 16.77 -28.94 1.70
CA SER A 500 15.30 -29.14 1.65
C SER A 500 14.38 -28.06 1.04
N ILE A 501 14.83 -27.31 0.02
CA ILE A 501 13.96 -26.39 -0.75
C ILE A 501 14.01 -26.74 -2.24
N THR A 502 13.01 -27.47 -2.71
CA THR A 502 12.82 -27.84 -4.11
C THR A 502 11.71 -27.04 -4.76
N LYS A 503 11.83 -26.72 -6.05
CA LYS A 503 10.78 -26.03 -6.81
C LYS A 503 9.50 -26.91 -6.90
N PRO A 504 8.32 -26.40 -6.50
CA PRO A 504 7.08 -27.17 -6.51
C PRO A 504 6.53 -27.35 -7.92
N CYS A 505 5.69 -28.37 -8.13
CA CYS A 505 4.91 -28.56 -9.35
C CYS A 505 3.47 -28.02 -9.22
N SER A 506 2.72 -28.03 -10.32
CA SER A 506 1.32 -27.58 -10.34
C SER A 506 0.42 -28.35 -9.37
N ASN A 507 0.72 -29.63 -9.13
CA ASN A 507 -0.10 -30.55 -8.35
C ASN A 507 0.30 -30.62 -6.86
N ASP A 508 1.38 -29.93 -6.47
CA ASP A 508 1.82 -29.89 -5.08
C ASP A 508 0.84 -29.16 -4.17
N SER A 509 0.86 -29.51 -2.89
CA SER A 509 0.05 -28.84 -1.88
C SER A 509 0.37 -27.34 -1.79
N ILE A 510 -0.65 -26.52 -1.48
CA ILE A 510 -0.47 -25.08 -1.32
C ILE A 510 0.57 -24.74 -0.24
N TYR A 511 0.72 -25.59 0.78
CA TYR A 511 1.76 -25.47 1.82
C TYR A 511 3.19 -25.58 1.26
N ASN A 512 3.43 -26.49 0.31
CA ASN A 512 4.74 -26.60 -0.35
C ASN A 512 5.02 -25.36 -1.21
N LYS A 513 4.01 -24.86 -1.93
CA LYS A 513 4.08 -23.62 -2.72
C LYS A 513 4.35 -22.41 -1.84
N GLU A 514 3.69 -22.31 -0.69
CA GLU A 514 3.89 -21.26 0.31
C GLU A 514 5.30 -21.28 0.90
N LYS A 515 5.80 -22.45 1.33
CA LYS A 515 7.19 -22.60 1.81
C LYS A 515 8.21 -22.14 0.76
N TYR A 516 8.02 -22.52 -0.51
CA TYR A 516 8.91 -22.13 -1.61
C TYR A 516 8.89 -20.62 -1.87
N ILE A 517 7.70 -20.03 -2.00
CA ILE A 517 7.49 -18.60 -2.27
C ILE A 517 8.08 -17.73 -1.14
N HIS A 518 7.93 -18.16 0.12
CA HIS A 518 8.55 -17.50 1.27
C HIS A 518 10.09 -17.55 1.18
N ALA A 519 10.67 -18.72 0.96
CA ALA A 519 12.13 -18.86 0.84
C ALA A 519 12.71 -18.03 -0.32
N LYS A 520 11.99 -17.95 -1.44
CA LYS A 520 12.38 -17.21 -2.64
C LYS A 520 12.34 -15.70 -2.43
N TYR A 521 11.20 -15.15 -1.99
CA TYR A 521 10.96 -13.70 -1.97
C TYR A 521 11.10 -13.01 -0.61
N VAL A 522 10.91 -13.73 0.50
CA VAL A 522 11.00 -13.17 1.86
C VAL A 522 12.39 -13.41 2.44
N ASP A 523 12.85 -14.66 2.42
CA ASP A 523 14.14 -15.04 3.00
C ASP A 523 15.32 -14.82 2.02
N LYS A 524 15.04 -14.56 0.73
CA LYS A 524 16.01 -14.43 -0.37
C LYS A 524 17.00 -15.61 -0.48
N ALA A 525 16.62 -16.79 0.02
CA ALA A 525 17.53 -17.91 0.27
C ALA A 525 18.04 -18.63 -1.00
N LEU A 526 17.45 -18.34 -2.17
CA LEU A 526 17.76 -18.98 -3.45
C LEU A 526 18.59 -18.09 -4.39
N ILE A 527 18.96 -16.87 -3.95
CA ILE A 527 19.71 -15.89 -4.75
C ILE A 527 21.22 -16.08 -4.53
N ILE A 528 22.00 -16.12 -5.62
CA ILE A 528 23.46 -16.09 -5.55
C ILE A 528 23.92 -14.67 -5.19
N ARG A 529 24.79 -14.54 -4.19
CA ARG A 529 25.35 -13.26 -3.74
C ARG A 529 26.85 -13.24 -4.01
N ASP A 530 27.30 -12.24 -4.76
CA ASP A 530 28.73 -11.98 -4.97
C ASP A 530 29.42 -11.64 -3.63
N ALA A 531 30.62 -12.19 -3.40
CA ALA A 531 31.37 -11.96 -2.16
C ALA A 531 31.74 -10.48 -2.01
N THR A 532 31.23 -9.84 -0.96
CA THR A 532 31.35 -8.39 -0.75
C THR A 532 32.79 -7.96 -0.43
N GLN A 533 33.38 -7.14 -1.30
CA GLN A 533 34.58 -6.38 -0.96
C GLN A 533 34.21 -5.22 -0.03
N SER A 534 35.05 -4.94 0.97
CA SER A 534 34.77 -3.97 2.01
C SER A 534 35.10 -2.53 1.59
N GLY A 535 34.08 -1.67 1.50
CA GLY A 535 34.25 -0.22 1.33
C GLY A 535 33.20 0.40 0.40
N THR A 536 32.47 1.41 0.89
CA THR A 536 31.33 2.07 0.21
C THR A 536 30.13 1.11 -0.01
N LEU A 537 28.91 1.66 -0.19
CA LEU A 537 27.68 0.87 -0.32
C LEU A 537 27.77 -0.10 -1.53
N PRO A 538 27.85 -1.43 -1.31
CA PRO A 538 28.16 -2.36 -2.40
C PRO A 538 27.04 -2.36 -3.45
N GLY A 539 27.33 -1.81 -4.63
CA GLY A 539 26.39 -1.70 -5.74
C GLY A 539 25.88 -0.29 -6.07
N ALA A 540 26.11 0.73 -5.24
CA ALA A 540 25.65 2.11 -5.50
C ALA A 540 26.17 2.67 -6.84
N THR A 541 27.47 2.55 -7.09
CA THR A 541 28.10 2.94 -8.37
C THR A 541 27.56 2.12 -9.54
N ASN A 542 27.33 0.82 -9.34
CA ASN A 542 26.89 -0.09 -10.40
C ASN A 542 25.45 0.21 -10.83
N ILE A 543 24.52 0.44 -9.89
CA ILE A 543 23.13 0.79 -10.24
C ILE A 543 23.07 2.17 -10.90
N TRP A 544 23.89 3.14 -10.45
CA TRP A 544 23.95 4.47 -11.06
C TRP A 544 24.42 4.40 -12.52
N GLN A 545 25.47 3.63 -12.80
CA GLN A 545 25.94 3.38 -14.18
C GLN A 545 24.92 2.58 -15.01
N ALA A 546 24.24 1.60 -14.42
CA ALA A 546 23.23 0.80 -15.11
C ALA A 546 21.99 1.64 -15.49
N VAL A 547 21.54 2.55 -14.62
CA VAL A 547 20.48 3.53 -14.96
C VAL A 547 20.94 4.48 -16.06
N LYS A 548 22.16 5.03 -15.97
CA LYS A 548 22.75 5.90 -17.01
C LYS A 548 22.91 5.20 -18.36
N ALA A 549 23.21 3.90 -18.36
CA ALA A 549 23.31 3.06 -19.56
C ALA A 549 21.96 2.52 -20.05
N HIS A 550 20.83 2.94 -19.43
CA HIS A 550 19.48 2.44 -19.69
C HIS A 550 19.31 0.90 -19.59
N ASN A 551 20.19 0.22 -18.83
CA ASN A 551 20.19 -1.24 -18.71
C ASN A 551 19.19 -1.70 -17.63
N LEU A 552 17.91 -1.77 -18.01
CA LEU A 552 16.81 -2.17 -17.13
C LEU A 552 17.02 -3.54 -16.46
N ARG A 553 17.58 -4.51 -17.19
CA ARG A 553 17.83 -5.87 -16.70
C ARG A 553 18.87 -5.88 -15.57
N GLU A 554 19.95 -5.13 -15.72
CA GLU A 554 20.99 -5.04 -14.69
C GLU A 554 20.51 -4.23 -13.48
N VAL A 555 19.74 -3.15 -13.69
CA VAL A 555 19.11 -2.41 -12.58
C VAL A 555 18.19 -3.33 -11.76
N TYR A 556 17.33 -4.12 -12.41
CA TYR A 556 16.50 -5.11 -11.72
C TYR A 556 17.35 -6.14 -10.96
N ARG A 557 18.41 -6.69 -11.58
CA ARG A 557 19.31 -7.67 -10.93
C ARG A 557 19.95 -7.10 -9.67
N LEU A 558 20.50 -5.90 -9.74
CA LEU A 558 21.15 -5.23 -8.61
C LEU A 558 20.16 -4.97 -7.46
N ILE A 559 18.92 -4.54 -7.76
CA ILE A 559 17.87 -4.32 -6.75
C ILE A 559 17.49 -5.64 -6.06
N VAL A 560 17.38 -6.74 -6.82
CA VAL A 560 17.00 -8.05 -6.27
C VAL A 560 18.11 -8.66 -5.41
N VAL A 561 19.37 -8.61 -5.85
CA VAL A 561 20.52 -9.19 -5.13
C VAL A 561 20.89 -8.39 -3.87
N SER A 562 20.60 -7.08 -3.83
CA SER A 562 20.93 -6.23 -2.68
C SER A 562 20.06 -6.50 -1.45
N ASP A 563 20.67 -6.48 -0.27
CA ASP A 563 19.99 -6.56 1.03
C ASP A 563 19.54 -5.18 1.57
N ILE A 564 19.97 -4.09 0.91
CA ILE A 564 19.67 -2.70 1.27
C ILE A 564 18.85 -2.06 0.14
N THR A 565 17.99 -1.10 0.47
CA THR A 565 17.10 -0.37 -0.45
C THR A 565 17.87 0.59 -1.38
N ILE A 566 18.63 0.06 -2.34
CA ILE A 566 19.50 0.85 -3.24
C ILE A 566 18.76 1.76 -4.24
N VAL A 567 17.43 1.64 -4.37
CA VAL A 567 16.62 2.46 -5.30
C VAL A 567 16.57 3.95 -4.93
N ASN A 568 16.94 4.30 -3.70
CA ASN A 568 16.97 5.66 -3.16
C ASN A 568 18.41 6.20 -3.02
N VAL A 569 19.40 5.54 -3.62
CA VAL A 569 20.79 6.02 -3.70
C VAL A 569 20.83 7.40 -4.38
N THR A 570 21.56 8.32 -3.75
CA THR A 570 21.87 9.63 -4.31
C THR A 570 23.23 9.62 -5.00
N PHE A 571 23.49 10.62 -5.85
CA PHE A 571 24.80 10.80 -6.49
C PHE A 571 25.93 10.93 -5.46
N ASP A 572 25.64 11.53 -4.31
CA ASP A 572 26.58 11.77 -3.21
C ASP A 572 27.08 10.44 -2.61
N ASP A 573 26.24 9.40 -2.58
CA ASP A 573 26.60 8.05 -2.11
C ASP A 573 27.52 7.28 -3.08
N VAL A 574 27.66 7.77 -4.32
CA VAL A 574 28.44 7.13 -5.40
C VAL A 574 29.89 7.64 -5.45
N ILE A 575 30.16 8.84 -4.92
CA ILE A 575 31.48 9.46 -4.89
C ILE A 575 32.22 9.09 -3.60
N GLY A 576 33.41 8.49 -3.73
CA GLY A 576 34.23 8.08 -2.58
C GLY A 576 34.71 9.25 -1.71
N VAL A 577 34.85 9.00 -0.40
CA VAL A 577 35.07 10.01 0.66
C VAL A 577 36.53 10.51 0.74
N ASP A 578 37.18 10.79 -0.39
CA ASP A 578 38.59 11.25 -0.47
C ASP A 578 38.76 12.68 -1.03
N LEU A 579 37.67 13.43 -1.26
CA LEU A 579 37.73 14.89 -1.52
C LEU A 579 36.79 15.67 -0.60
N HIS A 580 37.17 15.77 0.68
CA HIS A 580 36.60 16.78 1.58
C HIS A 580 37.46 18.04 1.63
N HIS A 581 36.95 19.09 0.99
CA HIS A 581 37.10 20.52 1.27
C HIS A 581 38.45 21.27 1.16
N HIS A 582 38.27 22.53 0.75
CA HIS A 582 39.12 23.72 0.85
C HIS A 582 40.45 23.60 1.62
N ILE A 583 41.54 23.86 0.90
CA ILE A 583 42.73 24.54 1.46
C ILE A 583 43.15 25.65 0.49
N VAL A 584 42.89 26.89 0.87
CA VAL A 584 43.72 28.06 0.53
C VAL A 584 43.78 28.93 1.79
N ASP A 585 44.99 29.32 2.19
CA ASP A 585 45.29 29.92 3.49
C ASP A 585 44.59 31.26 3.79
N VAL A 586 44.16 31.43 5.05
CA VAL A 586 44.31 32.71 5.78
C VAL A 586 44.76 32.42 7.21
N GLN A 587 45.78 33.15 7.67
CA GLN A 587 46.43 33.04 8.98
C GLN A 587 45.54 33.51 10.15
N ASP A 588 45.74 32.91 11.33
CA ASP A 588 45.54 33.44 12.69
C ASP A 588 44.33 34.35 13.00
N SER A 589 43.39 33.85 13.83
CA SER A 589 43.29 34.30 15.24
C SER A 589 42.23 33.53 16.05
N LEU A 590 42.43 33.47 17.37
CA LEU A 590 41.66 32.67 18.34
C LEU A 590 40.28 33.27 18.67
N LEU A 591 39.24 32.44 18.81
CA LEU A 591 38.39 32.27 20.01
C LEU A 591 37.15 31.38 19.78
N GLU A 592 36.55 30.90 20.87
CA GLU A 592 35.51 29.87 20.93
C GLU A 592 34.09 30.35 20.55
N GLY A 593 33.24 29.43 20.07
CA GLY A 593 31.77 29.63 20.05
C GLY A 593 31.05 28.94 18.88
N GLU A 594 30.45 27.76 19.13
CA GLU A 594 29.71 27.03 18.09
C GLU A 594 28.42 27.74 17.65
N LYS A 595 28.44 28.25 16.41
CA LYS A 595 27.25 28.38 15.56
C LYS A 595 27.57 27.77 14.21
N ARG A 596 26.83 26.73 13.78
CA ARG A 596 26.84 26.28 12.39
C ARG A 596 26.04 27.26 11.54
N GLU A 597 26.68 28.34 11.14
CA GLU A 597 26.16 29.26 10.12
C GLU A 597 26.18 28.58 8.74
N LYS A 598 25.32 29.07 7.83
CA LYS A 598 25.18 28.53 6.48
C LYS A 598 26.49 28.75 5.71
N ALA A 599 27.13 27.67 5.26
CA ALA A 599 28.17 27.78 4.25
C ALA A 599 27.52 28.17 2.90
N GLU A 600 27.96 29.28 2.31
CA GLU A 600 27.64 29.60 0.92
C GLU A 600 28.30 28.55 0.00
N TYR A 601 27.54 28.08 -0.99
CA TYR A 601 27.94 26.97 -1.86
C TYR A 601 28.22 27.51 -3.26
N ASP A 602 29.45 27.35 -3.76
CA ASP A 602 29.84 27.79 -5.10
C ASP A 602 29.27 26.83 -6.17
N PRO A 603 28.40 27.29 -7.09
CA PRO A 603 27.80 26.42 -8.11
C PRO A 603 28.78 25.88 -9.16
N ALA A 604 30.02 26.39 -9.24
CA ALA A 604 30.89 26.21 -10.40
C ALA A 604 31.59 24.83 -10.53
N VAL A 605 31.60 23.98 -9.50
CA VAL A 605 32.50 22.81 -9.41
C VAL A 605 31.77 21.45 -9.47
N CYS A 606 30.49 21.43 -9.84
CA CYS A 606 29.73 20.19 -9.92
C CYS A 606 30.04 19.38 -11.19
N GLN A 607 30.12 18.05 -11.09
CA GLN A 607 30.44 17.19 -12.24
C GLN A 607 29.35 17.25 -13.32
N ARG A 608 29.74 17.70 -14.51
CA ARG A 608 28.85 17.86 -15.68
C ARG A 608 28.59 16.52 -16.36
N ILE A 609 27.33 16.12 -16.51
CA ILE A 609 26.95 15.25 -17.63
C ILE A 609 26.97 16.14 -18.87
N ASN A 610 27.99 15.94 -19.69
CA ASN A 610 28.24 16.77 -20.87
C ASN A 610 27.63 16.11 -22.11
N ASP A 611 26.42 16.50 -22.47
CA ASP A 611 25.85 16.27 -23.80
C ASP A 611 24.99 17.49 -24.22
N ASN A 612 25.62 18.40 -24.96
CA ASN A 612 25.02 19.44 -25.82
C ASN A 612 24.05 20.49 -25.21
N ASN A 613 24.63 21.66 -24.88
CA ASN A 613 24.02 23.00 -25.01
C ASN A 613 22.80 23.42 -24.15
N GLU A 614 22.76 23.10 -22.85
CA GLU A 614 22.08 23.98 -21.87
C GLU A 614 22.88 24.12 -20.55
N PRO A 615 22.72 25.22 -19.79
CA PRO A 615 23.54 25.52 -18.61
C PRO A 615 23.09 24.77 -17.34
N GLY A 616 23.88 23.77 -16.95
CA GLY A 616 24.33 23.58 -15.56
C GLY A 616 23.28 23.23 -14.49
N ASN A 617 22.80 21.98 -14.49
CA ASN A 617 22.25 21.37 -13.27
C ASN A 617 23.34 20.55 -12.56
N CYS A 618 23.55 20.82 -11.27
CA CYS A 618 24.43 20.01 -10.43
C CYS A 618 23.74 18.68 -10.03
N LEU A 619 24.47 17.57 -10.05
CA LEU A 619 23.96 16.24 -9.67
C LEU A 619 23.88 16.01 -8.15
N GLN A 620 24.34 16.95 -7.32
CA GLN A 620 24.38 16.78 -5.86
C GLN A 620 22.98 16.51 -5.29
N GLY A 621 22.85 15.47 -4.47
CA GLY A 621 21.58 15.00 -3.91
C GLY A 621 20.59 14.43 -4.93
N CYS A 622 20.88 14.43 -6.24
CA CYS A 622 20.01 13.78 -7.22
C CYS A 622 19.94 12.28 -6.93
N SER A 623 18.75 11.69 -7.08
CA SER A 623 18.52 10.25 -6.92
C SER A 623 18.37 9.53 -8.26
N LEU A 624 18.33 8.19 -8.23
CA LEU A 624 18.08 7.37 -9.43
C LEU A 624 16.79 7.76 -10.18
N LEU A 625 15.74 8.24 -9.47
CA LEU A 625 14.53 8.76 -10.11
C LEU A 625 14.78 10.08 -10.85
N HIS A 626 15.58 11.00 -10.29
CA HIS A 626 15.98 12.23 -10.97
C HIS A 626 16.75 11.91 -12.25
N LEU A 627 17.68 10.95 -12.18
CA LEU A 627 18.43 10.47 -13.35
C LEU A 627 17.50 9.81 -14.39
N ALA A 628 16.52 9.00 -13.97
CA ALA A 628 15.54 8.39 -14.88
C ALA A 628 14.67 9.45 -15.59
N CYS A 629 14.25 10.50 -14.89
CA CYS A 629 13.57 11.66 -15.47
C CYS A 629 14.45 12.39 -16.49
N HIS A 630 15.72 12.66 -16.15
CA HIS A 630 16.70 13.27 -17.05
C HIS A 630 16.94 12.42 -18.31
N CYS A 631 16.92 11.09 -18.16
CA CYS A 631 17.10 10.12 -19.22
C CYS A 631 15.84 9.89 -20.09
N GLY A 632 14.70 10.52 -19.76
CA GLY A 632 13.44 10.37 -20.50
C GLY A 632 12.82 8.96 -20.46
N ASN A 633 13.31 8.05 -19.62
CA ASN A 633 12.99 6.62 -19.70
C ASN A 633 11.87 6.23 -18.71
N SER A 634 10.64 6.13 -19.22
CA SER A 634 9.43 5.78 -18.46
C SER A 634 9.47 4.37 -17.85
N VAL A 635 10.09 3.40 -18.52
CA VAL A 635 10.18 2.00 -18.06
C VAL A 635 11.14 1.86 -16.87
N MET A 636 12.26 2.58 -16.92
CA MET A 636 13.22 2.68 -15.83
C MET A 636 12.59 3.36 -14.61
N LEU A 637 11.85 4.44 -14.85
CA LEU A 637 11.11 5.16 -13.81
C LEU A 637 10.04 4.25 -13.18
N GLU A 638 9.31 3.48 -13.99
CA GLU A 638 8.34 2.50 -13.52
C GLU A 638 8.98 1.40 -12.67
N LEU A 639 10.11 0.83 -13.11
CA LEU A 639 10.86 -0.16 -12.34
C LEU A 639 11.25 0.39 -10.94
N LEU A 640 11.84 1.59 -10.90
CA LEU A 640 12.26 2.22 -9.64
C LEU A 640 11.07 2.50 -8.70
N LEU A 641 9.95 3.03 -9.21
CA LEU A 641 8.73 3.23 -8.43
C LEU A 641 8.11 1.91 -7.96
N GLN A 642 8.18 0.85 -8.77
CA GLN A 642 7.66 -0.45 -8.37
C GLN A 642 8.42 -1.05 -7.18
N PHE A 643 9.74 -0.80 -7.09
CA PHE A 643 10.57 -1.17 -5.95
C PHE A 643 10.62 -0.12 -4.81
N GLY A 644 9.81 0.93 -4.86
CA GLY A 644 9.61 1.86 -3.75
C GLY A 644 10.60 3.02 -3.68
N ALA A 645 11.15 3.47 -4.81
CA ALA A 645 11.86 4.74 -4.88
C ALA A 645 10.94 5.91 -4.48
N ASP A 646 11.45 6.88 -3.72
CA ASP A 646 10.68 8.02 -3.23
C ASP A 646 10.44 9.04 -4.34
N ILE A 647 9.20 9.04 -4.85
CA ILE A 647 8.70 9.92 -5.91
C ILE A 647 8.80 11.42 -5.58
N ASN A 648 8.96 11.76 -4.30
CA ASN A 648 9.02 13.13 -3.78
C ASN A 648 10.39 13.50 -3.18
N MET A 649 11.42 12.66 -3.38
CA MET A 649 12.79 12.94 -2.95
C MET A 649 13.27 14.30 -3.50
N ARG A 650 14.08 15.03 -2.75
CA ARG A 650 14.58 16.37 -3.12
C ARG A 650 16.09 16.36 -3.33
N ASP A 651 16.56 16.98 -4.41
CA ASP A 651 17.98 17.21 -4.68
C ASP A 651 18.56 18.37 -3.84
N SER A 652 19.83 18.74 -4.06
CA SER A 652 20.49 19.86 -3.36
C SER A 652 19.81 21.23 -3.58
N HIS A 653 19.08 21.39 -4.69
CA HIS A 653 18.29 22.59 -5.01
C HIS A 653 16.85 22.49 -4.47
N GLY A 654 16.53 21.42 -3.75
CA GLY A 654 15.19 21.18 -3.22
C GLY A 654 14.18 20.72 -4.29
N GLN A 655 14.63 20.49 -5.53
CA GLN A 655 13.79 20.08 -6.64
C GLN A 655 13.46 18.58 -6.52
N THR A 656 12.23 18.21 -6.91
CA THR A 656 11.80 16.80 -6.96
C THR A 656 11.92 16.23 -8.38
N PRO A 657 11.76 14.91 -8.60
CA PRO A 657 11.76 14.33 -9.95
C PRO A 657 10.73 14.99 -10.89
N LEU A 658 9.59 15.45 -10.34
CA LEU A 658 8.58 16.22 -11.07
C LEU A 658 9.11 17.59 -11.53
N HIS A 659 9.87 18.30 -10.70
CA HIS A 659 10.51 19.57 -11.10
C HIS A 659 11.52 19.35 -12.23
N HIS A 660 12.24 18.22 -12.23
CA HIS A 660 13.16 17.88 -13.33
C HIS A 660 12.41 17.58 -14.63
N CYS A 661 11.30 16.83 -14.61
CA CYS A 661 10.46 16.63 -15.79
C CYS A 661 9.92 17.95 -16.37
N ILE A 662 9.45 18.86 -15.50
CA ILE A 662 9.01 20.20 -15.88
C ILE A 662 10.17 21.05 -16.44
N ALA A 663 11.33 21.02 -15.80
CA ALA A 663 12.51 21.78 -16.23
C ALA A 663 13.01 21.37 -17.62
N MET A 664 12.71 20.14 -18.06
CA MET A 664 13.01 19.57 -19.37
C MET A 664 11.86 19.63 -20.38
N GLY A 665 10.67 20.12 -19.99
CA GLY A 665 9.47 20.10 -20.85
C GLY A 665 8.93 18.70 -21.16
N ASN A 666 9.29 17.67 -20.37
CA ASN A 666 8.79 16.31 -20.58
C ASN A 666 7.42 16.11 -19.92
N ASN A 667 6.39 16.62 -20.59
CA ASN A 667 5.01 16.61 -20.09
C ASN A 667 4.47 15.19 -19.89
N LEU A 668 4.92 14.21 -20.68
CA LEU A 668 4.52 12.81 -20.56
C LEU A 668 5.01 12.19 -19.23
N LEU A 669 6.29 12.39 -18.88
CA LEU A 669 6.82 11.93 -17.59
C LEU A 669 6.26 12.73 -16.40
N ALA A 670 5.98 14.03 -16.56
CA ALA A 670 5.32 14.82 -15.53
C ALA A 670 3.92 14.27 -15.20
N LYS A 671 3.08 14.02 -16.22
CA LYS A 671 1.77 13.35 -16.06
C LYS A 671 1.91 11.96 -15.46
N PHE A 672 2.91 11.18 -15.87
CA PHE A 672 3.17 9.84 -15.32
C PHE A 672 3.46 9.90 -13.81
N LEU A 673 4.37 10.78 -13.38
CA LEU A 673 4.69 10.99 -11.97
C LEU A 673 3.47 11.43 -11.15
N LEU A 674 2.65 12.34 -11.67
CA LEU A 674 1.42 12.81 -11.01
C LEU A 674 0.41 11.66 -10.84
N ARG A 675 0.17 10.85 -11.89
CA ARG A 675 -0.67 9.64 -11.82
C ARG A 675 -0.15 8.59 -10.83
N ARG A 676 1.17 8.57 -10.56
CA ARG A 676 1.81 7.71 -9.55
C ARG A 676 1.94 8.35 -8.16
N GLY A 677 1.39 9.56 -7.94
CA GLY A 677 1.29 10.19 -6.62
C GLY A 677 2.42 11.17 -6.26
N ALA A 678 3.11 11.74 -7.26
CA ALA A 678 4.00 12.87 -7.04
C ALA A 678 3.21 14.08 -6.50
N ASN A 679 3.78 14.81 -5.55
CA ASN A 679 3.14 15.96 -4.92
C ASN A 679 3.64 17.27 -5.58
N PRO A 680 2.80 17.97 -6.36
CA PRO A 680 3.20 19.22 -7.03
C PRO A 680 3.36 20.41 -6.09
N SER A 681 2.79 20.36 -4.88
CA SER A 681 2.85 21.45 -3.88
C SER A 681 4.21 21.60 -3.18
N ILE A 682 5.12 20.63 -3.35
CA ILE A 682 6.48 20.73 -2.81
C ILE A 682 7.18 21.88 -3.51
N LYS A 683 7.75 22.79 -2.73
CA LYS A 683 8.54 23.92 -3.23
C LYS A 683 10.03 23.58 -3.27
N ASP A 684 10.72 23.99 -4.33
CA ASP A 684 12.17 23.97 -4.42
C ASP A 684 12.82 25.05 -3.53
N ASN A 685 14.16 25.12 -3.50
CA ASN A 685 14.88 26.09 -2.67
C ASN A 685 14.77 27.54 -3.19
N GLY A 686 14.26 27.75 -4.41
CA GLY A 686 13.81 29.06 -4.90
C GLY A 686 12.41 29.44 -4.39
N GLY A 687 11.73 28.54 -3.66
CA GLY A 687 10.38 28.73 -3.16
C GLY A 687 9.29 28.47 -4.20
N LEU A 688 9.63 27.94 -5.38
CA LEU A 688 8.69 27.65 -6.47
C LEU A 688 8.25 26.19 -6.40
N SER A 689 6.95 25.96 -6.57
CA SER A 689 6.33 24.66 -6.79
C SER A 689 6.49 24.21 -8.24
N ALA A 690 6.12 22.96 -8.53
CA ALA A 690 6.18 22.43 -9.90
C ALA A 690 5.36 23.28 -10.90
N LEU A 691 4.19 23.79 -10.47
CA LEU A 691 3.36 24.69 -11.29
C LEU A 691 4.01 26.06 -11.49
N GLU A 692 4.46 26.71 -10.41
CA GLU A 692 5.12 28.03 -10.48
C GLU A 692 6.38 27.98 -11.36
N ARG A 693 7.17 26.91 -11.25
CA ARG A 693 8.37 26.66 -12.08
C ARG A 693 8.03 26.37 -13.54
N ALA A 694 6.93 25.67 -13.81
CA ALA A 694 6.45 25.42 -15.16
C ALA A 694 5.95 26.71 -15.85
N MET A 695 5.31 27.61 -15.09
CA MET A 695 4.92 28.94 -15.56
C MET A 695 6.13 29.85 -15.83
N GLU A 696 7.14 29.84 -14.93
CA GLU A 696 8.38 30.62 -15.11
C GLU A 696 9.12 30.24 -16.41
N LYS A 697 9.23 28.94 -16.72
CA LYS A 697 9.85 28.45 -17.96
C LYS A 697 8.97 28.57 -19.21
N GLY A 698 7.69 28.94 -19.09
CA GLY A 698 6.72 28.88 -20.20
C GLY A 698 6.47 27.45 -20.71
N ALA A 699 6.69 26.43 -19.87
CA ALA A 699 6.76 25.02 -20.27
C ALA A 699 5.39 24.33 -20.42
N ILE A 700 4.29 24.98 -20.02
CA ILE A 700 2.95 24.40 -20.05
C ILE A 700 2.25 24.71 -21.37
N THR A 701 2.50 23.88 -22.38
CA THR A 701 1.70 23.81 -23.62
C THR A 701 0.54 22.82 -23.54
N ASP A 702 0.44 22.09 -22.43
CA ASP A 702 -0.44 20.93 -22.25
C ASP A 702 -1.49 21.21 -21.17
N GLU A 703 -2.75 21.36 -21.59
CA GLU A 703 -3.87 21.72 -20.71
C GLU A 703 -4.17 20.65 -19.64
N GLU A 704 -4.03 19.36 -19.96
CA GLU A 704 -4.22 18.28 -18.99
C GLU A 704 -3.13 18.34 -17.90
N LEU A 705 -1.88 18.63 -18.27
CA LEU A 705 -0.81 18.81 -17.29
C LEU A 705 -1.02 20.07 -16.42
N PHE A 706 -1.51 21.17 -17.00
CA PHE A 706 -1.87 22.37 -16.24
C PHE A 706 -2.88 22.04 -15.14
N ILE A 707 -3.97 21.34 -15.52
CA ILE A 707 -5.04 20.94 -14.61
C ILE A 707 -4.49 20.03 -13.50
N MET A 708 -3.73 18.97 -13.85
CA MET A 708 -3.14 18.07 -12.85
C MET A 708 -2.20 18.76 -11.85
N LEU A 709 -1.49 19.81 -12.27
CA LEU A 709 -0.62 20.60 -11.40
C LEU A 709 -1.38 21.63 -10.54
N ALA A 710 -2.60 22.02 -10.94
CA ALA A 710 -3.41 23.04 -10.28
C ALA A 710 -4.50 22.47 -9.35
N GLU A 711 -4.96 21.23 -9.55
CA GLU A 711 -6.04 20.59 -8.78
C GLU A 711 -5.59 19.84 -7.51
N CYS A 712 -4.31 19.94 -7.11
CA CYS A 712 -3.71 19.17 -6.00
C CYS A 712 -3.59 19.93 -4.66
#